data_AF-A0A5B8CDQ4-F1
#
_entry.id   AF-A0A5B8CDQ4-F1
#
_cell.length_a   1.000
_cell.length_b   1.000
_cell.length_c   1.000
_cell.angle_alpha   90.00
_cell.angle_beta   90.00
_cell.angle_gamma   90.00
#
_symmetry.space_group_name_H-M   'P 1'
#
loop_
_entity.id
_entity.type
_entity.pdbx_description
1 polymer ?
#
loop_
_entity_poly.entity_id
_entity_poly.type
_entity_poly.pdbx_seq_one_letter_code
_entity_poly.pdbx_strand_id
1 'polypeptide(L)'
;MVERAVPDPEFEALLRHIQESRGLDFRGYKRTSLRRRIALRMEAVGAEDFAAYRTCLEAQPSEYEELLNTVLINVTSFFRDEDAWNVIRDEVIPEILKNAEDDRAIRVWSVGCASGEEPYSIAMLLAEAMGMADFCRRVKIYATDLDEEALKVARVATYSPREVESVPGHLLEKYFERTSNHYVFERELRKCVIFGRHNVVHDAPISRIDLLTCRNLLIYLEAETQSIVLPRLHYALNPDGFLFLGKAETQLARSSLFRPVDMKHRIFAKVPQEWRRPLNGSFTANRPTRLDMPLPDVHLLEAVIDEVGTALLVIDDSGAVALANLPARNLLGVGEADLGRPFQDLPISYRPIELRGPIDEAFRGRRGLRLEDQEYRLNQTEVMRLTIDVRPLQRADGSVHAILLAFHDHTGIHGLRRELEAAQENLEQSIEELQSANEELETTNEELQSTNEELETTNEELQSTNEELETLNEEARSSNEEMESVNEELRIQAEQAAGYRLHLESVLRSMNAGIVVLDPRHFIQSWNRWSENSWGLRAEEVLGTSFDRLDIGLPVQQLRDSMIAVQSGSEEQTERQLEGLDRRGRRIICRIRITGLMDETGANHGLVLVFQDITDERNSEDYTRYLGRVLGGAANQIYFLDPKNLRFLLVNDSAQKKLGFNAHQLSRMALPDLLPDISADDLHAILAPLLGGELPELPLQTAMRFGEGGSLPVDLRLQYFSEETPPILVAMVYDRSERELSAALE
;
A
#
# COMPACT_ATOMS: atom_id res chain seq x y z
N MET A 1 -19.79 -52.26 -11.62
CA MET A 1 -19.25 -51.30 -10.64
C MET A 1 -18.48 -50.26 -11.44
N VAL A 2 -18.97 -49.01 -11.48
CA VAL A 2 -18.18 -47.90 -12.00
C VAL A 2 -17.25 -47.48 -10.87
N GLU A 3 -15.93 -47.53 -11.08
CA GLU A 3 -14.93 -47.06 -10.11
C GLU A 3 -15.28 -45.63 -9.69
N ARG A 4 -15.61 -45.42 -8.41
CA ARG A 4 -15.66 -44.09 -7.82
C ARG A 4 -14.22 -43.57 -7.80
N ALA A 5 -13.92 -42.60 -8.67
CA ALA A 5 -12.64 -41.91 -8.67
C ALA A 5 -12.38 -41.32 -7.27
N VAL A 6 -11.16 -41.49 -6.77
CA VAL A 6 -10.71 -40.94 -5.49
C VAL A 6 -10.98 -39.42 -5.49
N PRO A 7 -11.62 -38.86 -4.44
CA PRO A 7 -11.88 -37.42 -4.36
C PRO A 7 -10.56 -36.66 -4.41
N ASP A 8 -10.49 -35.68 -5.30
CA ASP A 8 -9.35 -34.76 -5.40
C ASP A 8 -9.49 -33.71 -4.28
N PRO A 9 -8.60 -33.71 -3.28
CA PRO A 9 -8.76 -32.89 -2.07
C PRO A 9 -8.76 -31.39 -2.37
N GLU A 10 -8.02 -30.93 -3.39
CA GLU A 10 -8.00 -29.51 -3.77
C GLU A 10 -9.30 -29.08 -4.43
N PHE A 11 -9.87 -29.96 -5.27
CA PHE A 11 -11.17 -29.73 -5.88
C PHE A 11 -12.30 -29.68 -4.84
N GLU A 12 -12.29 -30.58 -3.86
CA GLU A 12 -13.28 -30.58 -2.77
C GLU A 12 -13.11 -29.34 -1.86
N ALA A 13 -11.88 -28.91 -1.60
CA ALA A 13 -11.61 -27.68 -0.87
C ALA A 13 -12.13 -26.43 -1.60
N LEU A 14 -11.95 -26.35 -2.92
CA LEU A 14 -12.52 -25.27 -3.73
C LEU A 14 -14.05 -25.25 -3.66
N LEU A 15 -14.71 -26.41 -3.77
CA LEU A 15 -16.17 -26.49 -3.68
C LEU A 15 -16.69 -26.09 -2.30
N ARG A 16 -15.97 -26.46 -1.23
CA ARG A 16 -16.29 -26.03 0.14
C ARG A 16 -16.16 -24.51 0.29
N HIS A 17 -15.08 -23.93 -0.22
CA HIS A 17 -14.88 -22.48 -0.23
C HIS A 17 -16.01 -21.74 -0.96
N ILE A 18 -16.44 -22.22 -2.13
CA ILE A 18 -17.57 -21.63 -2.87
C ILE A 18 -18.89 -21.77 -2.09
N GLN A 19 -19.08 -22.90 -1.40
CA GLN A 19 -20.24 -23.11 -0.55
C GLN A 19 -20.26 -22.14 0.65
N GLU A 20 -19.14 -21.93 1.33
CA GLU A 20 -19.01 -21.02 2.47
C GLU A 20 -19.15 -19.56 2.04
N SER A 21 -18.53 -19.17 0.92
CA SER A 21 -18.51 -17.76 0.46
C SER A 21 -19.80 -17.31 -0.20
N ARG A 22 -20.48 -18.18 -0.97
CA ARG A 22 -21.68 -17.83 -1.75
C ARG A 22 -22.94 -18.59 -1.33
N GLY A 23 -22.85 -19.55 -0.41
CA GLY A 23 -23.97 -20.41 0.00
C GLY A 23 -24.45 -21.34 -1.13
N LEU A 24 -23.56 -21.67 -2.06
CA LEU A 24 -23.87 -22.50 -3.23
C LEU A 24 -23.41 -23.93 -2.97
N ASP A 25 -24.38 -24.81 -2.73
CA ASP A 25 -24.12 -26.21 -2.43
C ASP A 25 -24.05 -27.06 -3.70
N PHE A 26 -22.85 -27.47 -4.06
CA PHE A 26 -22.56 -28.34 -5.20
C PHE A 26 -22.50 -29.83 -4.84
N ARG A 27 -22.77 -30.24 -3.60
CA ARG A 27 -22.59 -31.64 -3.16
C ARG A 27 -23.42 -32.64 -3.96
N GLY A 28 -24.60 -32.22 -4.44
CA GLY A 28 -25.50 -33.04 -5.25
C GLY A 28 -25.25 -32.97 -6.77
N TYR A 29 -24.24 -32.24 -7.22
CA TYR A 29 -23.89 -32.10 -8.63
C TYR A 29 -22.85 -33.15 -9.06
N LYS A 30 -22.94 -33.57 -10.32
CA LYS A 30 -21.99 -34.51 -10.93
C LYS A 30 -20.57 -33.95 -10.92
N ARG A 31 -19.71 -34.54 -10.09
CA ARG A 31 -18.31 -34.13 -9.91
C ARG A 31 -17.53 -34.04 -11.21
N THR A 32 -17.70 -35.00 -12.11
CA THR A 32 -17.03 -35.02 -13.43
C THR A 32 -17.39 -33.83 -14.31
N SER A 33 -18.65 -33.37 -14.25
CA SER A 33 -19.12 -32.24 -15.04
C SER A 33 -18.68 -30.91 -14.45
N LEU A 34 -18.74 -30.79 -13.11
CA LEU A 34 -18.23 -29.62 -12.39
C LEU A 34 -16.74 -29.44 -12.62
N ARG A 35 -15.94 -30.47 -12.37
CA ARG A 35 -14.47 -30.43 -12.52
C ARG A 35 -14.07 -29.95 -13.91
N ARG A 36 -14.70 -30.48 -14.96
CA ARG A 36 -14.43 -30.08 -16.34
C ARG A 36 -14.75 -28.60 -16.61
N ARG A 37 -15.84 -28.08 -16.04
CA ARG A 37 -16.25 -26.68 -16.23
C ARG A 37 -15.37 -25.70 -15.47
N ILE A 38 -15.03 -26.05 -14.23
CA ILE A 38 -14.09 -25.26 -13.42
C ILE A 38 -12.72 -25.25 -14.08
N ALA A 39 -12.22 -26.39 -14.58
CA ALA A 39 -10.96 -26.44 -15.31
C ALA A 39 -10.95 -25.55 -16.56
N LEU A 40 -12.06 -25.48 -17.32
CA LEU A 40 -12.18 -24.55 -18.46
C LEU A 40 -12.11 -23.08 -18.03
N ARG A 41 -12.67 -22.75 -16.86
CA ARG A 41 -12.59 -21.39 -16.32
C ARG A 41 -11.19 -21.07 -15.81
N MET A 42 -10.55 -22.01 -15.13
CA MET A 42 -9.15 -21.91 -14.69
C MET A 42 -8.21 -21.63 -15.86
N GLU A 43 -8.36 -22.33 -16.98
CA GLU A 43 -7.58 -22.09 -18.20
C GLU A 43 -7.80 -20.67 -18.75
N ALA A 44 -9.02 -20.14 -18.68
CA ALA A 44 -9.35 -18.79 -19.14
C ALA A 44 -8.71 -17.68 -18.29
N VAL A 45 -8.51 -17.90 -17.00
CA VAL A 45 -7.83 -16.95 -16.10
C VAL A 45 -6.35 -17.26 -15.87
N GLY A 46 -5.83 -18.34 -16.48
CA GLY A 46 -4.44 -18.77 -16.33
C GLY A 46 -4.08 -19.37 -14.97
N ALA A 47 -5.05 -19.95 -14.26
CA ALA A 47 -4.82 -20.65 -13.00
C ALA A 47 -4.34 -22.09 -13.26
N GLU A 48 -3.19 -22.46 -12.69
CA GLU A 48 -2.53 -23.75 -12.94
C GLU A 48 -3.19 -24.93 -12.19
N ASP A 49 -3.75 -24.67 -11.00
CA ASP A 49 -4.40 -25.67 -10.15
C ASP A 49 -5.60 -25.08 -9.36
N PHE A 50 -6.33 -25.94 -8.64
CA PHE A 50 -7.54 -25.52 -7.92
C PHE A 50 -7.22 -24.59 -6.73
N ALA A 51 -6.01 -24.69 -6.15
CA ALA A 51 -5.57 -23.82 -5.06
C ALA A 51 -5.28 -22.41 -5.58
N ALA A 52 -4.53 -22.28 -6.68
CA ALA A 52 -4.27 -21.02 -7.37
C ALA A 52 -5.58 -20.36 -7.85
N TYR A 53 -6.53 -21.16 -8.32
CA TYR A 53 -7.85 -20.65 -8.70
C TYR A 53 -8.67 -20.17 -7.50
N ARG A 54 -8.58 -20.84 -6.34
CA ARG A 54 -9.18 -20.35 -5.09
C ARG A 54 -8.59 -18.99 -4.69
N THR A 55 -7.26 -18.83 -4.73
CA THR A 55 -6.61 -17.55 -4.46
C THR A 55 -7.06 -16.45 -5.44
N CYS A 56 -7.30 -16.81 -6.71
CA CYS A 56 -7.86 -15.90 -7.71
C CYS A 56 -9.28 -15.44 -7.35
N LEU A 57 -10.14 -16.36 -6.88
CA LEU A 57 -11.49 -16.04 -6.41
C LEU A 57 -11.48 -15.11 -5.19
N GLU A 58 -10.55 -15.30 -4.26
CA GLU A 58 -10.36 -14.45 -3.08
C GLU A 58 -9.87 -13.04 -3.46
N ALA A 59 -8.90 -12.94 -4.38
CA ALA A 59 -8.35 -11.67 -4.82
C ALA A 59 -9.31 -10.87 -5.72
N GLN A 60 -10.15 -11.56 -6.50
CA GLN A 60 -11.03 -10.94 -7.48
C GLN A 60 -12.49 -11.39 -7.31
N PRO A 61 -13.31 -10.66 -6.52
CA PRO A 61 -14.71 -11.02 -6.27
C PRO A 61 -15.59 -11.14 -7.52
N SER A 62 -15.25 -10.44 -8.62
CA SER A 62 -15.96 -10.53 -9.90
C SER A 62 -15.75 -11.88 -10.60
N GLU A 63 -14.66 -12.59 -10.31
CA GLU A 63 -14.38 -13.90 -10.91
C GLU A 63 -15.40 -14.96 -10.48
N TYR A 64 -16.00 -14.80 -9.29
CA TYR A 64 -17.13 -15.63 -8.88
C TYR A 64 -18.28 -15.60 -9.87
N GLU A 65 -18.60 -14.44 -10.44
CA GLU A 65 -19.71 -14.32 -11.40
C GLU A 65 -19.41 -15.10 -12.68
N GLU A 66 -18.18 -14.98 -13.18
CA GLU A 66 -17.69 -15.70 -14.37
C GLU A 66 -17.62 -17.22 -14.14
N LEU A 67 -17.17 -17.64 -12.95
CA LEU A 67 -17.17 -19.04 -12.54
C LEU A 67 -18.58 -19.60 -12.53
N LEU A 68 -19.51 -18.90 -11.88
CA LEU A 68 -20.89 -19.34 -11.77
C LEU A 68 -21.56 -19.41 -13.14
N ASN A 69 -21.38 -18.41 -14.01
CA ASN A 69 -21.85 -18.45 -15.40
C ASN A 69 -21.29 -19.62 -16.20
N THR A 70 -20.07 -20.08 -15.88
CA THR A 70 -19.42 -21.22 -16.54
C THR A 70 -19.91 -22.56 -15.98
N VAL A 71 -20.11 -22.63 -14.67
CA VAL A 71 -20.45 -23.84 -13.89
C VAL A 71 -21.95 -24.12 -13.93
N LEU A 72 -22.75 -23.14 -13.51
CA LEU A 72 -24.18 -23.10 -13.69
C LEU A 72 -24.39 -22.58 -15.12
N ILE A 73 -24.67 -23.46 -16.09
CA ILE A 73 -24.97 -22.96 -17.44
C ILE A 73 -26.27 -22.16 -17.36
N ASN A 74 -26.14 -20.85 -17.22
CA ASN A 74 -27.21 -19.88 -17.25
C ASN A 74 -27.64 -19.54 -18.69
N VAL A 75 -27.26 -20.36 -19.68
CA VAL A 75 -27.71 -20.20 -21.07
C VAL A 75 -29.18 -20.63 -21.15
N THR A 76 -30.04 -19.63 -21.01
CA THR A 76 -31.47 -19.68 -21.22
C THR A 76 -31.85 -18.77 -22.39
N SER A 77 -33.02 -19.00 -22.96
CA SER A 77 -33.58 -18.19 -24.04
C SER A 77 -35.10 -18.29 -23.98
N PHE A 78 -35.78 -17.25 -24.45
CA PHE A 78 -37.24 -17.28 -24.54
C PHE A 78 -37.67 -18.43 -25.43
N PHE A 79 -38.72 -19.15 -25.04
CA PHE A 79 -39.28 -20.28 -25.78
C PHE A 79 -38.25 -21.36 -26.17
N ARG A 80 -37.21 -21.59 -25.35
CA ARG A 80 -36.23 -22.66 -25.57
C ARG A 80 -36.92 -24.01 -25.79
N ASP A 81 -36.61 -24.69 -26.90
CA ASP A 81 -37.34 -25.84 -27.43
C ASP A 81 -38.79 -25.50 -27.82
N GLU A 82 -38.98 -24.65 -28.82
CA GLU A 82 -40.28 -24.09 -29.24
C GLU A 82 -41.40 -25.15 -29.39
N ASP A 83 -41.10 -26.31 -29.96
CA ASP A 83 -42.06 -27.43 -30.08
C ASP A 83 -42.70 -27.83 -28.74
N ALA A 84 -41.94 -27.78 -27.64
CA ALA A 84 -42.45 -28.10 -26.31
C ALA A 84 -43.41 -27.01 -25.79
N TRP A 85 -43.11 -25.74 -26.09
CA TRP A 85 -43.97 -24.61 -25.72
C TRP A 85 -45.28 -24.60 -26.50
N ASN A 86 -45.30 -25.11 -27.73
CA ASN A 86 -46.55 -25.35 -28.47
C ASN A 86 -47.46 -26.34 -27.73
N VAL A 87 -46.91 -27.44 -27.18
CA VAL A 87 -47.69 -28.38 -26.36
C VAL A 87 -48.19 -27.72 -25.06
N ILE A 88 -47.36 -26.91 -24.41
CA ILE A 88 -47.79 -26.14 -23.23
C ILE A 88 -48.97 -25.21 -23.56
N ARG A 89 -48.89 -24.50 -24.70
CA ARG A 89 -49.94 -23.58 -25.17
C ARG A 89 -51.22 -24.31 -25.55
N ASP A 90 -51.11 -25.40 -26.31
CA ASP A 90 -52.26 -26.00 -27.00
C ASP A 90 -52.94 -27.11 -26.17
N GLU A 91 -52.22 -27.75 -25.24
CA GLU A 91 -52.74 -28.85 -24.42
C GLU A 91 -52.79 -28.51 -22.93
N VAL A 92 -51.67 -28.03 -22.36
CA VAL A 92 -51.54 -27.89 -20.89
C VAL A 92 -52.28 -26.67 -20.34
N ILE A 93 -52.06 -25.49 -20.91
CA ILE A 93 -52.71 -24.25 -20.45
C ILE A 93 -54.24 -24.36 -20.53
N PRO A 94 -54.85 -24.87 -21.63
CA PRO A 94 -56.29 -25.08 -21.69
C PRO A 94 -56.82 -26.02 -20.61
N GLU A 95 -56.12 -27.11 -20.29
CA GLU A 95 -56.53 -28.01 -19.19
C GLU A 95 -56.43 -27.32 -17.83
N ILE A 96 -55.39 -26.53 -17.57
CA ILE A 96 -55.25 -25.77 -16.32
C ILE A 96 -56.41 -24.76 -16.18
N LEU A 97 -56.72 -24.02 -17.25
CA LEU A 97 -57.81 -23.05 -17.25
C LEU A 97 -59.19 -23.70 -17.09
N LYS A 98 -59.40 -24.88 -17.67
CA LYS A 98 -60.65 -25.64 -17.52
C LYS A 98 -60.85 -26.18 -16.10
N ASN A 99 -59.76 -26.63 -15.46
CA ASN A 99 -59.79 -27.20 -14.11
C ASN A 99 -59.78 -26.12 -13.01
N ALA A 100 -59.41 -24.89 -13.36
CA ALA A 100 -59.52 -23.75 -12.47
C ALA A 100 -60.93 -23.16 -12.55
N GLU A 101 -61.77 -23.39 -11.53
CA GLU A 101 -63.03 -22.64 -11.34
C GLU A 101 -62.80 -21.12 -11.55
N ASP A 102 -63.82 -20.37 -12.00
CA ASP A 102 -63.68 -19.00 -12.56
C ASP A 102 -62.94 -17.97 -11.66
N ASP A 103 -62.72 -18.26 -10.38
CA ASP A 103 -61.99 -17.42 -9.43
C ASP A 103 -60.81 -18.09 -8.71
N ARG A 104 -60.46 -19.34 -9.06
CA ARG A 104 -59.29 -20.02 -8.48
C ARG A 104 -58.00 -19.37 -8.97
N ALA A 105 -57.08 -19.11 -8.03
CA ALA A 105 -55.73 -18.63 -8.31
C ALA A 105 -54.90 -19.72 -8.99
N ILE A 106 -54.20 -19.35 -10.06
CA ILE A 106 -53.29 -20.23 -10.81
C ILE A 106 -51.87 -19.96 -10.34
N ARG A 107 -51.18 -21.00 -9.89
CA ARG A 107 -49.81 -20.90 -9.38
C ARG A 107 -48.86 -21.66 -10.27
N VAL A 108 -47.85 -20.97 -10.78
CA VAL A 108 -46.78 -21.55 -11.59
C VAL A 108 -45.49 -21.52 -10.78
N TRP A 109 -44.65 -22.54 -10.89
CA TRP A 109 -43.32 -22.51 -10.30
C TRP A 109 -42.26 -22.89 -11.34
N SER A 110 -41.38 -21.96 -11.68
CA SER A 110 -40.20 -22.18 -12.52
C SER A 110 -38.96 -22.33 -11.63
N VAL A 111 -38.38 -23.53 -11.66
CA VAL A 111 -37.19 -23.92 -10.88
C VAL A 111 -35.97 -23.88 -11.79
N GLY A 112 -34.93 -23.15 -11.38
CA GLY A 112 -33.76 -22.87 -12.21
C GLY A 112 -34.08 -21.83 -13.29
N CYS A 113 -34.67 -20.69 -12.90
CA CYS A 113 -35.17 -19.71 -13.86
C CYS A 113 -34.09 -18.84 -14.53
N ALA A 114 -32.84 -18.89 -14.07
CA ALA A 114 -31.73 -18.07 -14.53
C ALA A 114 -32.15 -16.59 -14.70
N SER A 115 -31.90 -15.98 -15.86
CA SER A 115 -32.22 -14.58 -16.19
C SER A 115 -33.71 -14.30 -16.51
N GLY A 116 -34.62 -15.25 -16.27
CA GLY A 116 -36.07 -15.02 -16.22
C GLY A 116 -36.84 -15.27 -17.53
N GLU A 117 -36.18 -15.69 -18.60
CA GLU A 117 -36.80 -15.91 -19.92
C GLU A 117 -37.88 -17.00 -19.87
N GLU A 118 -37.69 -18.06 -19.08
CA GLU A 118 -38.67 -19.13 -18.92
C GLU A 118 -39.96 -18.68 -18.20
N PRO A 119 -39.91 -18.07 -16.99
CA PRO A 119 -41.12 -17.59 -16.33
C PRO A 119 -41.84 -16.50 -17.14
N TYR A 120 -41.12 -15.65 -17.88
CA TYR A 120 -41.74 -14.68 -18.79
C TYR A 120 -42.35 -15.31 -20.03
N SER A 121 -41.77 -16.39 -20.57
CA SER A 121 -42.40 -17.18 -21.64
C SER A 121 -43.75 -17.76 -21.19
N ILE A 122 -43.81 -18.31 -19.96
CA ILE A 122 -45.06 -18.80 -19.38
C ILE A 122 -46.06 -17.66 -19.16
N ALA A 123 -45.59 -16.51 -18.65
CA ALA A 123 -46.44 -15.34 -18.44
C ALA A 123 -47.12 -14.87 -19.73
N MET A 124 -46.36 -14.80 -20.83
CA MET A 124 -46.90 -14.44 -22.14
C MET A 124 -47.96 -15.44 -22.61
N LEU A 125 -47.70 -16.75 -22.51
CA LEU A 125 -48.66 -17.76 -22.95
C LEU A 125 -49.96 -17.76 -22.12
N LEU A 126 -49.87 -17.61 -20.80
CA LEU A 126 -51.06 -17.52 -19.95
C LEU A 126 -51.83 -16.23 -20.21
N ALA A 127 -51.14 -15.09 -20.39
CA ALA A 127 -51.78 -13.82 -20.70
C ALA A 127 -52.45 -13.82 -22.09
N GLU A 128 -51.90 -14.54 -23.07
CA GLU A 128 -52.55 -14.76 -24.37
C GLU A 128 -53.82 -15.61 -24.21
N ALA A 129 -53.78 -16.65 -23.38
CA ALA A 129 -54.90 -17.58 -23.23
C ALA A 129 -56.08 -17.02 -22.43
N MET A 130 -55.83 -16.21 -21.38
CA MET A 130 -56.88 -15.70 -20.49
C MET A 130 -57.08 -14.17 -20.54
N GLY A 131 -56.21 -13.46 -21.25
CA GLY A 131 -56.21 -12.00 -21.28
C GLY A 131 -55.46 -11.37 -20.10
N MET A 132 -54.96 -10.15 -20.34
CA MET A 132 -54.09 -9.41 -19.42
C MET A 132 -54.70 -9.17 -18.05
N ALA A 133 -55.97 -8.76 -18.02
CA ALA A 133 -56.66 -8.38 -16.79
C ALA A 133 -56.88 -9.59 -15.87
N ASP A 134 -57.31 -10.72 -16.43
CA ASP A 134 -57.51 -11.95 -15.66
C ASP A 134 -56.18 -12.59 -15.24
N PHE A 135 -55.15 -12.50 -16.09
CA PHE A 135 -53.79 -12.90 -15.72
C PHE A 135 -53.30 -12.16 -14.47
N CYS A 136 -53.35 -10.82 -14.49
CA CYS A 136 -52.87 -10.00 -13.38
C CYS A 136 -53.66 -10.24 -12.07
N ARG A 137 -54.95 -10.60 -12.17
CA ARG A 137 -55.80 -10.91 -11.01
C ARG A 137 -55.54 -12.31 -10.44
N ARG A 138 -55.40 -13.33 -11.30
CA ARG A 138 -55.47 -14.75 -10.89
C ARG A 138 -54.14 -15.47 -10.87
N VAL A 139 -53.13 -15.01 -11.59
CA VAL A 139 -51.88 -15.76 -11.79
C VAL A 139 -50.76 -15.26 -10.87
N LYS A 140 -50.06 -16.20 -10.23
CA LYS A 140 -48.79 -15.97 -9.54
C LYS A 140 -47.74 -16.95 -10.03
N ILE A 141 -46.64 -16.43 -10.57
CA ILE A 141 -45.51 -17.22 -11.05
C ILE A 141 -44.39 -17.07 -10.03
N TYR A 142 -44.00 -18.17 -9.38
CA TYR A 142 -42.82 -18.22 -8.55
C TYR A 142 -41.66 -18.64 -9.45
N ALA A 143 -40.61 -17.83 -9.51
CA ALA A 143 -39.43 -18.10 -10.30
C ALA A 143 -38.23 -18.15 -9.35
N THR A 144 -37.53 -19.27 -9.32
CA THR A 144 -36.50 -19.48 -8.31
C THR A 144 -35.22 -20.01 -8.90
N ASP A 145 -34.09 -19.50 -8.41
CA ASP A 145 -32.76 -19.94 -8.79
C ASP A 145 -31.83 -19.95 -7.56
N LEU A 146 -30.67 -20.58 -7.69
CA LEU A 146 -29.57 -20.48 -6.74
C LEU A 146 -28.70 -19.24 -7.01
N ASP A 147 -28.65 -18.78 -8.26
CA ASP A 147 -27.86 -17.63 -8.69
C ASP A 147 -28.60 -16.29 -8.49
N GLU A 148 -28.16 -15.49 -7.51
CA GLU A 148 -28.75 -14.18 -7.24
C GLU A 148 -28.45 -13.12 -8.30
N GLU A 149 -27.34 -13.21 -9.04
CA GLU A 149 -27.05 -12.24 -10.11
C GLU A 149 -28.00 -12.47 -11.29
N ALA A 150 -28.22 -13.73 -11.66
CA ALA A 150 -29.23 -14.08 -12.65
C ALA A 150 -30.64 -13.61 -12.22
N LEU A 151 -30.98 -13.78 -10.93
CA LEU A 151 -32.25 -13.28 -10.39
C LEU A 151 -32.36 -11.74 -10.42
N LYS A 152 -31.26 -11.00 -10.22
CA LYS A 152 -31.27 -9.53 -10.39
C LYS A 152 -31.59 -9.13 -11.82
N VAL A 153 -30.96 -9.77 -12.81
CA VAL A 153 -31.28 -9.56 -14.24
C VAL A 153 -32.75 -9.86 -14.51
N ALA A 154 -33.24 -10.99 -14.01
CA ALA A 154 -34.63 -11.42 -14.16
C ALA A 154 -35.63 -10.41 -13.56
N ARG A 155 -35.32 -9.85 -12.38
CA ARG A 155 -36.16 -8.82 -11.71
C ARG A 155 -36.20 -7.51 -12.49
N VAL A 156 -35.09 -7.09 -13.10
CA VAL A 156 -35.03 -5.89 -13.94
C VAL A 156 -35.79 -6.11 -15.25
N ALA A 157 -35.74 -7.32 -15.80
CA ALA A 157 -36.46 -7.75 -17.00
C ALA A 157 -36.13 -6.90 -18.24
N THR A 158 -34.86 -6.57 -18.40
CA THR A 158 -34.35 -5.79 -19.54
C THR A 158 -33.37 -6.67 -20.31
N TYR A 159 -33.66 -6.86 -21.60
CA TYR A 159 -32.97 -7.81 -22.46
C TYR A 159 -32.40 -7.13 -23.71
N SER A 160 -31.30 -7.64 -24.22
CA SER A 160 -30.69 -7.22 -25.47
C SER A 160 -31.46 -7.76 -26.69
N PRO A 161 -31.26 -7.19 -27.90
CA PRO A 161 -31.89 -7.68 -29.13
C PRO A 161 -31.57 -9.15 -29.45
N ARG A 162 -30.40 -9.65 -29.03
CA ARG A 162 -30.02 -11.06 -29.23
C ARG A 162 -30.78 -12.00 -28.29
N GLU A 163 -31.04 -11.59 -27.06
CA GLU A 163 -31.72 -12.42 -26.06
C GLU A 163 -33.20 -12.60 -26.37
N VAL A 164 -33.83 -11.61 -27.02
CA VAL A 164 -35.24 -11.67 -27.45
C VAL A 164 -35.43 -12.21 -28.87
N GLU A 165 -34.36 -12.63 -29.57
CA GLU A 165 -34.43 -13.09 -30.97
C GLU A 165 -35.37 -14.28 -31.15
N SER A 166 -35.47 -15.15 -30.14
CA SER A 166 -36.35 -16.31 -30.15
C SER A 166 -37.80 -16.01 -29.76
N VAL A 167 -38.15 -14.76 -29.40
CA VAL A 167 -39.53 -14.37 -29.09
C VAL A 167 -40.31 -14.16 -30.39
N PRO A 168 -41.47 -14.82 -30.57
CA PRO A 168 -42.34 -14.57 -31.73
C PRO A 168 -42.69 -13.09 -31.87
N GLY A 169 -42.60 -12.53 -33.09
CA GLY A 169 -42.72 -11.08 -33.32
C GLY A 169 -44.00 -10.44 -32.76
N HIS A 170 -45.14 -11.13 -32.85
CA HIS A 170 -46.41 -10.64 -32.30
C HIS A 170 -46.40 -10.54 -30.75
N LEU A 171 -45.67 -11.43 -30.07
CA LEU A 171 -45.49 -11.37 -28.61
C LEU A 171 -44.48 -10.29 -28.24
N LEU A 172 -43.40 -10.16 -29.02
CA LEU A 172 -42.39 -9.13 -28.81
C LEU A 172 -42.99 -7.72 -28.90
N GLU A 173 -43.81 -7.46 -29.91
CA GLU A 173 -44.50 -6.17 -30.09
C GLU A 173 -45.50 -5.86 -28.97
N LYS A 174 -46.11 -6.90 -28.38
CA LYS A 174 -47.19 -6.75 -27.38
C LYS A 174 -46.68 -6.69 -25.94
N TYR A 175 -45.62 -7.43 -25.62
CA TYR A 175 -45.16 -7.66 -24.25
C TYR A 175 -43.81 -7.05 -23.92
N PHE A 176 -43.16 -6.39 -24.89
CA PHE A 176 -41.91 -5.67 -24.65
C PHE A 176 -41.98 -4.24 -25.17
N GLU A 177 -41.52 -3.31 -24.35
CA GLU A 177 -41.28 -1.94 -24.76
C GLU A 177 -39.84 -1.79 -25.22
N ARG A 178 -39.64 -1.35 -26.46
CA ARG A 178 -38.31 -1.10 -27.00
C ARG A 178 -37.80 0.26 -26.54
N THR A 179 -36.78 0.27 -25.67
CA THR A 179 -36.12 1.48 -25.19
C THR A 179 -34.68 1.53 -25.69
N SER A 180 -34.34 2.50 -26.55
CA SER A 180 -33.00 2.66 -27.13
C SER A 180 -32.47 1.39 -27.80
N ASN A 181 -31.64 0.60 -27.08
CA ASN A 181 -30.99 -0.63 -27.53
C ASN A 181 -31.37 -1.86 -26.70
N HIS A 182 -32.43 -1.77 -25.88
CA HIS A 182 -32.91 -2.87 -25.04
C HIS A 182 -34.43 -3.04 -25.16
N TYR A 183 -34.90 -4.22 -24.78
CA TYR A 183 -36.31 -4.59 -24.68
C TYR A 183 -36.66 -4.77 -23.20
N VAL A 184 -37.63 -4.00 -22.72
CA VAL A 184 -38.09 -4.05 -21.33
C VAL A 184 -39.42 -4.79 -21.30
N PHE A 185 -39.51 -5.84 -20.47
CA PHE A 185 -40.73 -6.65 -20.36
C PHE A 185 -41.87 -5.88 -19.68
N GLU A 186 -43.10 -6.13 -20.13
CA GLU A 186 -44.31 -5.45 -19.70
C GLU A 186 -44.48 -5.43 -18.16
N ARG A 187 -44.65 -4.22 -17.63
CA ARG A 187 -44.57 -3.94 -16.19
C ARG A 187 -45.65 -4.65 -15.40
N GLU A 188 -46.88 -4.72 -15.90
CA GLU A 188 -47.99 -5.34 -15.17
C GLU A 188 -47.86 -6.87 -15.09
N LEU A 189 -47.32 -7.52 -16.14
CA LEU A 189 -47.03 -8.96 -16.10
C LEU A 189 -45.85 -9.26 -15.19
N ARG A 190 -44.82 -8.43 -15.24
CA ARG A 190 -43.64 -8.56 -14.38
C ARG A 190 -44.00 -8.63 -12.89
N LYS A 191 -44.98 -7.84 -12.43
CA LYS A 191 -45.45 -7.85 -11.03
C LYS A 191 -46.07 -9.19 -10.59
N CYS A 192 -46.49 -10.03 -11.52
CA CYS A 192 -47.03 -11.36 -11.22
C CYS A 192 -45.94 -12.43 -11.08
N VAL A 193 -44.70 -12.11 -11.45
CA VAL A 193 -43.55 -13.01 -11.32
C VAL A 193 -42.78 -12.65 -10.06
N ILE A 194 -42.69 -13.60 -9.12
CA ILE A 194 -42.00 -13.47 -7.84
C ILE A 194 -40.68 -14.23 -7.93
N PHE A 195 -39.59 -13.47 -7.98
CA PHE A 195 -38.23 -14.01 -8.01
C PHE A 195 -37.67 -14.18 -6.60
N GLY A 196 -37.19 -15.38 -6.29
CA GLY A 196 -36.59 -15.68 -4.99
C GLY A 196 -35.50 -16.74 -5.08
N ARG A 197 -34.47 -16.60 -4.24
CA ARG A 197 -33.46 -17.64 -4.08
C ARG A 197 -34.09 -18.88 -3.45
N HIS A 198 -33.86 -20.06 -4.04
CA HIS A 198 -34.38 -21.31 -3.51
C HIS A 198 -33.51 -22.51 -3.93
N ASN A 199 -33.13 -23.34 -2.96
CA ASN A 199 -32.47 -24.61 -3.19
C ASN A 199 -33.49 -25.76 -3.22
N VAL A 200 -33.78 -26.29 -4.40
CA VAL A 200 -34.78 -27.36 -4.60
C VAL A 200 -34.48 -28.64 -3.80
N VAL A 201 -33.22 -28.88 -3.44
CA VAL A 201 -32.80 -30.08 -2.68
C VAL A 201 -33.17 -29.94 -1.20
N HIS A 202 -32.90 -28.78 -0.61
CA HIS A 202 -32.97 -28.57 0.85
C HIS A 202 -34.20 -27.77 1.28
N ASP A 203 -34.52 -26.70 0.57
CA ASP A 203 -35.54 -25.73 0.96
C ASP A 203 -36.96 -26.27 0.74
N ALA A 204 -37.87 -25.97 1.67
CA ALA A 204 -39.24 -26.49 1.62
C ALA A 204 -39.95 -26.09 0.30
N PRO A 205 -40.51 -27.06 -0.46
CA PRO A 205 -41.06 -26.77 -1.78
C PRO A 205 -42.31 -25.89 -1.70
N ILE A 206 -42.49 -25.02 -2.69
CA ILE A 206 -43.69 -24.21 -2.83
C ILE A 206 -44.87 -25.15 -3.15
N SER A 207 -45.92 -25.12 -2.34
CA SER A 207 -47.06 -26.03 -2.50
C SER A 207 -48.22 -25.43 -3.30
N ARG A 208 -49.09 -26.30 -3.80
CA ARG A 208 -50.31 -25.99 -4.58
C ARG A 208 -50.02 -25.34 -5.93
N ILE A 209 -49.05 -25.89 -6.66
CA ILE A 209 -48.65 -25.46 -8.00
C ILE A 209 -49.49 -26.17 -9.07
N ASP A 210 -49.97 -25.44 -10.07
CA ASP A 210 -50.74 -25.97 -11.20
C ASP A 210 -49.82 -26.31 -12.39
N LEU A 211 -48.77 -25.52 -12.61
CA LEU A 211 -47.72 -25.81 -13.59
C LEU A 211 -46.34 -25.62 -12.95
N LEU A 212 -45.53 -26.67 -12.92
CA LEU A 212 -44.16 -26.64 -12.45
C LEU A 212 -43.21 -26.86 -13.63
N THR A 213 -42.26 -25.97 -13.83
CA THR A 213 -41.17 -26.14 -14.79
C THR A 213 -39.86 -26.34 -14.04
N CYS A 214 -39.10 -27.35 -14.43
CA CYS A 214 -37.78 -27.65 -13.86
C CYS A 214 -36.91 -28.17 -15.00
N ARG A 215 -36.49 -27.27 -15.88
CA ARG A 215 -35.89 -27.63 -17.17
C ARG A 215 -34.40 -27.46 -17.14
N ASN A 216 -33.69 -28.45 -17.69
CA ASN A 216 -32.25 -28.43 -17.86
C ASN A 216 -31.46 -28.29 -16.54
N LEU A 217 -32.07 -28.56 -15.39
CA LEU A 217 -31.43 -28.52 -14.08
C LEU A 217 -31.03 -29.93 -13.62
N LEU A 218 -31.93 -30.91 -13.79
CA LEU A 218 -31.75 -32.27 -13.25
C LEU A 218 -30.57 -32.98 -13.90
N ILE A 219 -30.20 -32.62 -15.14
CA ILE A 219 -29.07 -33.21 -15.86
C ILE A 219 -27.73 -33.04 -15.13
N TYR A 220 -27.59 -32.01 -14.29
CA TYR A 220 -26.38 -31.72 -13.53
C TYR A 220 -26.32 -32.45 -12.19
N LEU A 221 -27.46 -32.91 -11.68
CA LEU A 221 -27.56 -33.59 -10.39
C LEU A 221 -27.20 -35.07 -10.50
N GLU A 222 -26.65 -35.63 -9.43
CA GLU A 222 -26.43 -37.08 -9.31
C GLU A 222 -27.76 -37.84 -9.15
N ALA A 223 -27.78 -39.13 -9.47
CA ALA A 223 -29.01 -39.94 -9.41
C ALA A 223 -29.62 -39.97 -8.00
N GLU A 224 -28.78 -39.99 -6.97
CA GLU A 224 -29.21 -39.92 -5.56
C GLU A 224 -29.94 -38.60 -5.28
N THR A 225 -29.37 -37.46 -5.67
CA THR A 225 -29.99 -36.13 -5.51
C THR A 225 -31.26 -35.98 -6.34
N GLN A 226 -31.30 -36.51 -7.57
CA GLN A 226 -32.53 -36.54 -8.37
C GLN A 226 -33.64 -37.32 -7.66
N SER A 227 -33.32 -38.42 -6.97
CA SER A 227 -34.31 -39.22 -6.23
C SER A 227 -34.91 -38.48 -5.02
N ILE A 228 -34.19 -37.48 -4.48
CA ILE A 228 -34.67 -36.58 -3.42
C ILE A 228 -35.57 -35.46 -4.01
N VAL A 229 -35.16 -34.88 -5.14
CA VAL A 229 -35.87 -33.73 -5.75
C VAL A 229 -37.24 -34.14 -6.31
N LEU A 230 -37.36 -35.30 -6.96
CA LEU A 230 -38.60 -35.70 -7.63
C LEU A 230 -39.83 -35.81 -6.71
N PRO A 231 -39.76 -36.45 -5.52
CA PRO A 231 -40.86 -36.44 -4.56
C PRO A 231 -41.24 -35.04 -4.09
N ARG A 232 -40.28 -34.12 -3.96
CA ARG A 232 -40.53 -32.72 -3.56
C ARG A 232 -41.30 -31.96 -4.64
N LEU A 233 -40.90 -32.12 -5.91
CA LEU A 233 -41.65 -31.55 -7.05
C LEU A 233 -43.06 -32.14 -7.16
N HIS A 234 -43.21 -33.45 -6.90
CA HIS A 234 -44.54 -34.08 -6.84
C HIS A 234 -45.39 -33.51 -5.71
N TYR A 235 -44.81 -33.27 -4.53
CA TYR A 235 -45.47 -32.60 -3.38
C TYR A 235 -45.93 -31.18 -3.69
N ALA A 236 -45.12 -30.41 -4.42
CA ALA A 236 -45.45 -29.05 -4.83
C ALA A 236 -46.74 -28.96 -5.65
N LEU A 237 -46.98 -29.94 -6.52
CA LEU A 237 -48.07 -29.93 -7.49
C LEU A 237 -49.45 -30.22 -6.88
N ASN A 238 -50.48 -29.53 -7.38
CA ASN A 238 -51.88 -29.91 -7.16
C ASN A 238 -52.19 -31.28 -7.79
N PRO A 239 -53.24 -32.00 -7.36
CA PRO A 239 -53.63 -33.30 -7.92
C PRO A 239 -53.71 -33.34 -9.44
N ASP A 240 -54.17 -32.25 -10.06
CA ASP A 240 -54.31 -32.08 -11.51
C ASP A 240 -53.21 -31.19 -12.11
N GLY A 241 -52.08 -31.04 -11.41
CA GLY A 241 -50.97 -30.19 -11.82
C GLY A 241 -50.03 -30.88 -12.82
N PHE A 242 -49.32 -30.05 -13.59
CA PHE A 242 -48.41 -30.49 -14.65
C PHE A 242 -46.95 -30.19 -14.31
N LEU A 243 -46.06 -31.09 -14.73
CA LEU A 243 -44.62 -30.97 -14.63
C LEU A 243 -44.02 -30.89 -16.03
N PHE A 244 -43.21 -29.86 -16.28
CA PHE A 244 -42.50 -29.66 -17.54
C PHE A 244 -40.98 -29.70 -17.32
N LEU A 245 -40.32 -30.62 -18.03
CA LEU A 245 -38.89 -30.91 -17.89
C LEU A 245 -38.12 -30.68 -19.20
N GLY A 246 -36.80 -30.69 -19.11
CA GLY A 246 -35.89 -30.61 -20.25
C GLY A 246 -35.79 -31.93 -21.00
N LYS A 247 -35.55 -31.88 -22.32
CA LYS A 247 -35.49 -33.07 -23.21
C LYS A 247 -34.54 -34.18 -22.72
N ALA A 248 -33.42 -33.80 -22.10
CA ALA A 248 -32.37 -34.70 -21.61
C ALA A 248 -32.66 -35.34 -20.24
N GLU A 249 -33.79 -35.03 -19.61
CA GLU A 249 -34.11 -35.45 -18.23
C GLU A 249 -34.94 -36.74 -18.23
N THR A 250 -34.29 -37.85 -18.59
CA THR A 250 -34.92 -39.14 -18.93
C THR A 250 -35.32 -40.02 -17.74
N GLN A 251 -34.90 -39.70 -16.51
CA GLN A 251 -35.11 -40.58 -15.35
C GLN A 251 -36.57 -40.66 -14.87
N LEU A 252 -37.40 -39.65 -15.14
CA LEU A 252 -38.82 -39.67 -14.71
C LEU A 252 -39.67 -40.73 -15.40
N ALA A 253 -39.29 -41.19 -16.59
CA ALA A 253 -40.04 -42.20 -17.32
C ALA A 253 -40.19 -43.53 -16.55
N ARG A 254 -39.40 -43.73 -15.47
CA ARG A 254 -39.43 -44.92 -14.62
C ARG A 254 -40.18 -44.70 -13.29
N SER A 255 -40.61 -43.48 -12.99
CA SER A 255 -41.29 -43.15 -11.74
C SER A 255 -42.80 -43.36 -11.86
N SER A 256 -43.42 -43.93 -10.83
CA SER A 256 -44.89 -44.07 -10.73
C SER A 256 -45.59 -42.78 -10.27
N LEU A 257 -44.83 -41.71 -10.00
CA LEU A 257 -45.35 -40.43 -9.50
C LEU A 257 -46.04 -39.58 -10.57
N PHE A 258 -45.69 -39.79 -11.84
CA PHE A 258 -46.11 -38.93 -12.95
C PHE A 258 -46.57 -39.75 -14.15
N ARG A 259 -47.65 -39.33 -14.80
CA ARG A 259 -48.11 -39.90 -16.07
C ARG A 259 -47.67 -38.99 -17.21
N PRO A 260 -47.18 -39.51 -18.34
CA PRO A 260 -46.82 -38.66 -19.46
C PRO A 260 -48.07 -38.06 -20.12
N VAL A 261 -47.98 -36.77 -20.41
CA VAL A 261 -48.91 -36.06 -21.30
C VAL A 261 -48.30 -36.05 -22.70
N ASP A 262 -47.06 -35.57 -22.80
CA ASP A 262 -46.24 -35.69 -24.00
C ASP A 262 -44.83 -36.18 -23.66
N MET A 263 -44.52 -37.40 -24.09
CA MET A 263 -43.23 -38.03 -23.80
C MET A 263 -42.07 -37.42 -24.59
N LYS A 264 -42.33 -36.88 -25.79
CA LYS A 264 -41.29 -36.36 -26.68
C LYS A 264 -40.68 -35.09 -26.10
N HIS A 265 -41.50 -34.24 -25.51
CA HIS A 265 -41.16 -32.95 -24.94
C HIS A 265 -41.10 -32.95 -23.41
N ARG A 266 -41.26 -34.12 -22.77
CA ARG A 266 -41.10 -34.34 -21.31
C ARG A 266 -42.09 -33.51 -20.47
N ILE A 267 -43.36 -33.58 -20.86
CA ILE A 267 -44.48 -32.97 -20.14
C ILE A 267 -45.29 -34.08 -19.48
N PHE A 268 -45.54 -33.93 -18.19
CA PHE A 268 -46.17 -34.95 -17.35
C PHE A 268 -47.29 -34.35 -16.50
N ALA A 269 -48.30 -35.15 -16.17
CA ALA A 269 -49.32 -34.81 -15.18
C ALA A 269 -49.05 -35.59 -13.89
N LYS A 270 -49.38 -34.97 -12.75
CA LYS A 270 -49.29 -35.64 -11.45
C LYS A 270 -50.21 -36.87 -11.42
N VAL A 271 -49.71 -37.98 -10.89
CA VAL A 271 -50.55 -39.11 -10.50
C VAL A 271 -50.95 -38.88 -9.04
N PRO A 272 -52.25 -38.71 -8.73
CA PRO A 272 -52.70 -38.54 -7.35
C PRO A 272 -52.31 -39.76 -6.52
N GLN A 273 -51.58 -39.52 -5.44
CA GLN A 273 -51.34 -40.52 -4.41
C GLN A 273 -52.13 -40.13 -3.17
N GLU A 274 -52.84 -41.08 -2.56
CA GLU A 274 -53.39 -40.89 -1.22
C GLU A 274 -52.22 -40.82 -0.23
N TRP A 275 -51.75 -39.62 0.07
CA TRP A 275 -50.83 -39.40 1.18
C TRP A 275 -51.57 -39.55 2.50
N ARG A 276 -51.66 -40.79 3.00
CA ARG A 276 -51.81 -41.00 4.44
C ARG A 276 -50.56 -40.46 5.09
N ARG A 277 -50.66 -39.40 5.90
CA ARG A 277 -49.54 -38.93 6.74
C ARG A 277 -49.14 -40.09 7.65
N PRO A 278 -47.94 -40.69 7.50
CA PRO A 278 -47.37 -41.47 8.57
C PRO A 278 -46.77 -40.46 9.56
N LEU A 279 -46.75 -40.79 10.85
CA LEU A 279 -46.04 -39.98 11.84
C LEU A 279 -44.52 -39.88 11.56
N ASN A 280 -43.97 -40.65 10.60
CA ASN A 280 -42.61 -40.52 10.08
C ASN A 280 -42.55 -40.82 8.56
N GLY A 281 -42.63 -39.78 7.73
CA GLY A 281 -41.82 -39.57 6.51
C GLY A 281 -41.58 -40.63 5.40
N SER A 282 -42.24 -41.79 5.33
CA SER A 282 -42.01 -42.77 4.24
C SER A 282 -43.29 -43.28 3.57
N PHE A 283 -43.29 -43.36 2.23
CA PHE A 283 -44.45 -43.64 1.38
C PHE A 283 -44.47 -45.10 0.86
N THR A 284 -45.49 -45.88 1.24
CA THR A 284 -45.97 -47.04 0.46
C THR A 284 -47.50 -47.09 0.48
N ALA A 285 -48.10 -47.40 -0.67
CA ALA A 285 -49.56 -47.40 -0.86
C ALA A 285 -50.09 -48.83 -1.03
N ASN A 286 -51.23 -49.15 -0.40
CA ASN A 286 -52.01 -50.32 -0.77
C ASN A 286 -53.53 -50.03 -0.67
N ARG A 287 -54.29 -50.49 -1.68
CA ARG A 287 -55.75 -50.33 -1.86
C ARG A 287 -56.53 -51.53 -1.29
N PRO A 288 -57.77 -51.34 -0.84
CA PRO A 288 -58.80 -52.39 -0.93
C PRO A 288 -60.05 -51.91 -1.68
N THR A 289 -60.82 -52.82 -2.31
CA THR A 289 -62.10 -53.36 -1.79
C THR A 289 -62.75 -54.32 -2.81
N ARG A 290 -63.25 -55.46 -2.32
CA ARG A 290 -63.99 -56.53 -3.02
C ARG A 290 -65.45 -56.11 -3.30
N LEU A 291 -66.00 -56.59 -4.43
CA LEU A 291 -67.44 -56.74 -4.69
C LEU A 291 -67.80 -58.24 -4.68
N ASP A 292 -69.03 -58.53 -4.27
CA ASP A 292 -69.63 -59.86 -4.05
C ASP A 292 -69.49 -60.83 -5.24
N MET A 293 -69.19 -62.10 -4.96
CA MET A 293 -69.19 -63.20 -5.96
C MET A 293 -70.00 -64.41 -5.46
N PRO A 294 -70.59 -65.21 -6.38
CA PRO A 294 -71.24 -66.49 -6.06
C PRO A 294 -70.23 -67.48 -5.47
N LEU A 295 -70.71 -68.48 -4.73
CA LEU A 295 -69.88 -69.56 -4.14
C LEU A 295 -68.84 -70.06 -5.18
N PRO A 296 -67.53 -70.08 -4.85
CA PRO A 296 -66.51 -70.27 -5.87
C PRO A 296 -66.49 -71.72 -6.37
N ASP A 297 -66.16 -71.88 -7.66
CA ASP A 297 -65.75 -73.15 -8.25
C ASP A 297 -64.65 -73.78 -7.37
N VAL A 298 -64.84 -75.03 -6.95
CA VAL A 298 -63.90 -75.71 -6.03
C VAL A 298 -62.51 -75.80 -6.65
N HIS A 299 -62.42 -75.96 -7.98
CA HIS A 299 -61.15 -75.96 -8.70
C HIS A 299 -60.50 -74.55 -8.73
N LEU A 300 -61.30 -73.49 -8.72
CA LEU A 300 -60.79 -72.12 -8.63
C LEU A 300 -60.28 -71.84 -7.20
N LEU A 301 -60.96 -72.33 -6.17
CA LEU A 301 -60.49 -72.25 -4.78
C LEU A 301 -59.17 -72.99 -4.59
N GLU A 302 -59.04 -74.19 -5.15
CA GLU A 302 -57.80 -74.98 -5.11
C GLU A 302 -56.66 -74.24 -5.84
N ALA A 303 -56.90 -73.76 -7.07
CA ALA A 303 -55.91 -72.96 -7.80
C ALA A 303 -55.52 -71.67 -7.07
N VAL A 304 -56.48 -70.98 -6.43
CA VAL A 304 -56.20 -69.77 -5.63
C VAL A 304 -55.35 -70.11 -4.40
N ILE A 305 -55.66 -71.20 -3.71
CA ILE A 305 -54.93 -71.62 -2.50
C ILE A 305 -53.50 -72.09 -2.84
N ASP A 306 -53.30 -72.70 -4.00
CA ASP A 306 -51.96 -73.12 -4.46
C ASP A 306 -51.10 -71.95 -4.95
N GLU A 307 -51.70 -70.90 -5.49
CA GLU A 307 -51.00 -69.65 -5.86
C GLU A 307 -50.73 -68.72 -4.66
N VAL A 308 -51.40 -68.94 -3.52
CA VAL A 308 -51.07 -68.24 -2.28
C VAL A 308 -49.71 -68.74 -1.80
N GLY A 309 -48.66 -67.95 -1.98
CA GLY A 309 -47.27 -68.28 -1.60
C GLY A 309 -46.99 -68.51 -0.10
N THR A 310 -48.03 -68.70 0.71
CA THR A 310 -47.94 -69.15 2.12
C THR A 310 -48.22 -70.65 2.18
N ALA A 311 -47.43 -71.41 2.93
CA ALA A 311 -47.70 -72.83 3.16
C ALA A 311 -48.91 -72.97 4.10
N LEU A 312 -49.99 -73.60 3.60
CA LEU A 312 -51.24 -73.82 4.31
C LEU A 312 -51.51 -75.32 4.48
N LEU A 313 -51.78 -75.72 5.72
CA LEU A 313 -52.17 -77.07 6.10
C LEU A 313 -53.46 -77.02 6.91
N VAL A 314 -54.46 -77.84 6.58
CA VAL A 314 -55.74 -77.90 7.29
C VAL A 314 -55.88 -79.27 7.95
N ILE A 315 -56.25 -79.27 9.22
CA ILE A 315 -56.51 -80.47 10.02
C ILE A 315 -57.99 -80.50 10.37
N ASP A 316 -58.69 -81.58 10.04
CA ASP A 316 -60.11 -81.73 10.37
C ASP A 316 -60.36 -82.03 11.85
N ASP A 317 -61.63 -82.09 12.23
CA ASP A 317 -62.08 -82.40 13.59
C ASP A 317 -61.74 -83.82 14.06
N SER A 318 -61.35 -84.73 13.17
CA SER A 318 -60.83 -86.06 13.49
C SER A 318 -59.32 -86.07 13.77
N GLY A 319 -58.64 -84.94 13.56
CA GLY A 319 -57.18 -84.81 13.69
C GLY A 319 -56.42 -85.30 12.46
N ALA A 320 -57.10 -85.53 11.34
CA ALA A 320 -56.49 -85.94 10.07
C ALA A 320 -56.19 -84.73 9.19
N VAL A 321 -55.17 -84.86 8.34
CA VAL A 321 -54.83 -83.79 7.37
C VAL A 321 -55.89 -83.75 6.28
N ALA A 322 -56.67 -82.68 6.24
CA ALA A 322 -57.76 -82.49 5.29
C ALA A 322 -57.30 -81.80 4.00
N LEU A 323 -56.34 -80.89 4.08
CA LEU A 323 -55.82 -80.15 2.93
C LEU A 323 -54.36 -79.75 3.15
N ALA A 324 -53.57 -79.81 2.09
CA ALA A 324 -52.24 -79.23 2.00
C ALA A 324 -52.10 -78.54 0.64
N ASN A 325 -51.80 -77.23 0.62
CA ASN A 325 -51.59 -76.49 -0.62
C ASN A 325 -50.18 -76.73 -1.19
N LEU A 326 -49.96 -76.40 -2.46
CA LEU A 326 -48.70 -76.65 -3.16
C LEU A 326 -47.46 -76.12 -2.41
N PRO A 327 -47.43 -74.89 -1.87
CA PRO A 327 -46.35 -74.42 -1.00
C PRO A 327 -46.15 -75.27 0.26
N ALA A 328 -47.21 -75.74 0.94
CA ALA A 328 -47.09 -76.64 2.08
C ALA A 328 -46.52 -78.01 1.69
N ARG A 329 -46.92 -78.55 0.54
CA ARG A 329 -46.38 -79.82 0.02
C ARG A 329 -44.88 -79.72 -0.24
N ASN A 330 -44.45 -78.61 -0.84
CA ASN A 330 -43.05 -78.37 -1.18
C ASN A 330 -42.19 -78.02 0.06
N LEU A 331 -42.68 -77.17 0.95
CA LEU A 331 -41.95 -76.68 2.11
C LEU A 331 -41.92 -77.68 3.28
N LEU A 332 -43.07 -78.32 3.56
CA LEU A 332 -43.28 -79.15 4.75
C LEU A 332 -43.20 -80.66 4.45
N GLY A 333 -43.10 -81.04 3.17
CA GLY A 333 -43.00 -82.43 2.72
C GLY A 333 -44.26 -83.27 2.93
N VAL A 334 -45.43 -82.63 3.05
CA VAL A 334 -46.73 -83.32 3.20
C VAL A 334 -47.30 -83.59 1.82
N GLY A 335 -47.28 -84.83 1.34
CA GLY A 335 -47.73 -85.18 -0.01
C GLY A 335 -49.23 -85.48 -0.11
N GLU A 336 -49.74 -85.76 -1.32
CA GLU A 336 -51.14 -86.18 -1.52
C GLU A 336 -51.46 -87.51 -0.80
N ALA A 337 -50.44 -88.37 -0.64
CA ALA A 337 -50.57 -89.64 0.10
C ALA A 337 -50.74 -89.45 1.62
N ASP A 338 -50.49 -88.24 2.13
CA ASP A 338 -50.64 -87.91 3.55
C ASP A 338 -52.00 -87.28 3.89
N LEU A 339 -52.81 -86.95 2.87
CA LEU A 339 -54.18 -86.51 3.06
C LEU A 339 -55.02 -87.65 3.67
N GLY A 340 -55.81 -87.33 4.70
CA GLY A 340 -56.58 -88.29 5.48
C GLY A 340 -55.77 -89.07 6.52
N ARG A 341 -54.44 -88.88 6.61
CA ARG A 341 -53.63 -89.47 7.69
C ARG A 341 -53.70 -88.62 8.95
N PRO A 342 -53.60 -89.21 10.16
CA PRO A 342 -53.50 -88.47 11.40
C PRO A 342 -52.30 -87.51 11.38
N PHE A 343 -52.50 -86.22 11.68
CA PHE A 343 -51.44 -85.21 11.66
C PHE A 343 -50.25 -85.58 12.57
N GLN A 344 -50.51 -86.28 13.68
CA GLN A 344 -49.50 -86.76 14.62
C GLN A 344 -48.45 -87.68 14.01
N ASP A 345 -48.75 -88.34 12.89
CA ASP A 345 -47.85 -89.28 12.23
C ASP A 345 -46.87 -88.57 11.27
N LEU A 346 -47.05 -87.25 11.07
CA LEU A 346 -46.23 -86.45 10.16
C LEU A 346 -45.05 -85.78 10.87
N PRO A 347 -43.86 -85.66 10.23
CA PRO A 347 -42.68 -85.03 10.82
C PRO A 347 -42.90 -83.58 11.26
N ILE A 348 -43.81 -82.87 10.57
CA ILE A 348 -44.13 -81.48 10.85
C ILE A 348 -44.89 -81.30 12.18
N SER A 349 -45.43 -82.38 12.79
CA SER A 349 -46.14 -82.27 14.07
C SER A 349 -45.22 -81.93 15.24
N TYR A 350 -43.92 -82.22 15.12
CA TYR A 350 -42.89 -82.03 16.17
C TYR A 350 -41.69 -81.19 15.70
N ARG A 351 -41.69 -80.69 14.46
CA ARG A 351 -40.69 -79.76 13.90
C ARG A 351 -41.43 -78.71 13.07
N PRO A 352 -41.18 -77.39 13.21
CA PRO A 352 -40.12 -76.74 13.98
C PRO A 352 -40.34 -76.70 15.50
N ILE A 353 -41.57 -76.90 15.97
CA ILE A 353 -41.96 -76.98 17.38
C ILE A 353 -43.05 -78.04 17.55
N GLU A 354 -43.35 -78.49 18.78
CA GLU A 354 -44.47 -79.39 19.07
C GLU A 354 -45.81 -78.68 18.81
N LEU A 355 -46.38 -78.87 17.62
CA LEU A 355 -47.59 -78.16 17.17
C LEU A 355 -48.89 -78.76 17.73
N ARG A 356 -48.85 -79.96 18.29
CA ARG A 356 -50.04 -80.66 18.80
C ARG A 356 -50.72 -79.91 19.95
N GLY A 357 -49.94 -79.41 20.90
CA GLY A 357 -50.46 -78.61 22.02
C GLY A 357 -51.21 -77.35 21.54
N PRO A 358 -50.58 -76.50 20.70
CA PRO A 358 -51.22 -75.35 20.08
C PRO A 358 -52.47 -75.68 19.26
N ILE A 359 -52.49 -76.81 18.53
CA ILE A 359 -53.66 -77.25 17.74
C ILE A 359 -54.81 -77.65 18.67
N ASP A 360 -54.53 -78.43 19.71
CA ASP A 360 -55.51 -78.84 20.72
C ASP A 360 -56.10 -77.64 21.47
N GLU A 361 -55.25 -76.67 21.81
CA GLU A 361 -55.65 -75.42 22.44
C GLU A 361 -56.53 -74.59 21.50
N ALA A 362 -56.21 -74.53 20.20
CA ALA A 362 -57.02 -73.86 19.20
C ALA A 362 -58.39 -74.54 19.02
N PHE A 363 -58.46 -75.88 19.03
CA PHE A 363 -59.72 -76.63 18.95
C PHE A 363 -60.61 -76.40 20.18
N ARG A 364 -60.03 -76.48 21.40
CA ARG A 364 -60.78 -76.32 22.66
C ARG A 364 -61.12 -74.87 22.98
N GLY A 365 -60.15 -73.98 22.82
CA GLY A 365 -60.23 -72.57 23.17
C GLY A 365 -60.89 -71.68 22.11
N ARG A 366 -61.10 -72.20 20.89
CA ARG A 366 -61.71 -71.50 19.75
C ARG A 366 -61.03 -70.16 19.39
N ARG A 367 -59.75 -70.01 19.76
CA ARG A 367 -58.95 -68.81 19.54
C ARG A 367 -57.70 -69.19 18.74
N GLY A 368 -57.33 -68.32 17.80
CA GLY A 368 -56.09 -68.51 17.06
C GLY A 368 -54.86 -68.27 17.94
N LEU A 369 -53.79 -69.02 17.69
CA LEU A 369 -52.47 -68.85 18.28
C LEU A 369 -51.47 -68.48 17.18
N ARG A 370 -50.44 -67.71 17.54
CA ARG A 370 -49.37 -67.32 16.63
C ARG A 370 -48.04 -67.63 17.29
N LEU A 371 -47.23 -68.45 16.64
CA LEU A 371 -45.92 -68.87 17.09
C LEU A 371 -44.89 -68.15 16.23
N GLU A 372 -44.27 -67.11 16.78
CA GLU A 372 -43.31 -66.27 16.04
C GLU A 372 -41.89 -66.83 16.13
N ASP A 373 -41.08 -66.57 15.11
CA ASP A 373 -39.63 -66.82 15.10
C ASP A 373 -39.21 -68.28 15.35
N GLN A 374 -39.94 -69.23 14.77
CA GLN A 374 -39.67 -70.66 14.90
C GLN A 374 -38.60 -71.10 13.91
N GLU A 375 -37.49 -71.66 14.41
CA GLU A 375 -36.41 -72.17 13.56
C GLU A 375 -36.80 -73.51 12.92
N TYR A 376 -36.94 -73.53 11.60
CA TYR A 376 -37.20 -74.72 10.82
C TYR A 376 -35.98 -75.09 9.97
N ARG A 377 -35.37 -76.24 10.25
CA ARG A 377 -34.20 -76.72 9.50
C ARG A 377 -34.66 -77.62 8.37
N LEU A 378 -34.48 -77.19 7.13
CA LEU A 378 -34.77 -78.02 5.95
C LEU A 378 -33.66 -79.05 5.75
N ASN A 379 -32.40 -78.65 5.91
CA ASN A 379 -31.20 -79.46 5.74
C ASN A 379 -30.16 -79.16 6.84
N GLN A 380 -28.98 -79.81 6.81
CA GLN A 380 -27.90 -79.56 7.80
C GLN A 380 -27.35 -78.11 7.75
N THR A 381 -27.57 -77.38 6.65
CA THR A 381 -27.03 -76.05 6.39
C THR A 381 -28.07 -74.95 6.24
N GLU A 382 -29.33 -75.29 5.93
CA GLU A 382 -30.40 -74.31 5.66
C GLU A 382 -31.38 -74.25 6.83
N VAL A 383 -31.39 -73.09 7.51
CA VAL A 383 -32.31 -72.77 8.60
C VAL A 383 -33.24 -71.64 8.13
N MET A 384 -34.53 -71.92 8.14
CA MET A 384 -35.57 -70.92 7.91
C MET A 384 -36.16 -70.46 9.23
N ARG A 385 -36.66 -69.22 9.25
CA ARG A 385 -37.42 -68.67 10.37
C ARG A 385 -38.87 -68.53 10.00
N LEU A 386 -39.71 -69.37 10.59
CA LEU A 386 -41.13 -69.45 10.30
C LEU A 386 -41.95 -68.77 11.39
N THR A 387 -42.98 -68.03 10.99
CA THR A 387 -44.10 -67.68 11.87
C THR A 387 -45.28 -68.60 11.54
N ILE A 388 -45.81 -69.28 12.55
CA ILE A 388 -46.89 -70.26 12.39
C ILE A 388 -48.16 -69.72 13.02
N ASP A 389 -49.15 -69.42 12.19
CA ASP A 389 -50.49 -69.05 12.62
C ASP A 389 -51.35 -70.32 12.70
N VAL A 390 -51.82 -70.66 13.90
CA VAL A 390 -52.76 -71.75 14.18
C VAL A 390 -54.15 -71.15 14.35
N ARG A 391 -55.06 -71.35 13.39
CA ARG A 391 -56.37 -70.68 13.36
C ARG A 391 -57.52 -71.68 13.31
N PRO A 392 -58.48 -71.62 14.24
CA PRO A 392 -59.68 -72.44 14.15
C PRO A 392 -60.63 -71.93 13.06
N LEU A 393 -61.05 -72.82 12.18
CA LEU A 393 -62.09 -72.59 11.18
C LEU A 393 -63.44 -72.97 11.78
N GLN A 394 -64.27 -71.97 12.04
CA GLN A 394 -65.58 -72.14 12.68
C GLN A 394 -66.70 -72.22 11.65
N ARG A 395 -67.69 -73.08 11.91
CA ARG A 395 -68.97 -73.10 11.18
C ARG A 395 -69.87 -71.95 11.64
N ALA A 396 -70.93 -71.70 10.88
CA ALA A 396 -71.96 -70.71 11.22
C ALA A 396 -72.66 -70.98 12.57
N ASP A 397 -72.60 -72.22 13.09
CA ASP A 397 -73.11 -72.62 14.40
C ASP A 397 -72.10 -72.43 15.56
N GLY A 398 -70.89 -71.93 15.26
CA GLY A 398 -69.82 -71.69 16.24
C GLY A 398 -69.03 -72.93 16.66
N SER A 399 -69.28 -74.10 16.04
CA SER A 399 -68.43 -75.28 16.19
C SER A 399 -67.14 -75.14 15.36
N VAL A 400 -66.01 -75.62 15.88
CA VAL A 400 -64.75 -75.65 15.12
C VAL A 400 -64.78 -76.87 14.21
N HIS A 401 -64.69 -76.63 12.91
CA HIS A 401 -64.73 -77.68 11.89
C HIS A 401 -63.35 -78.22 11.53
N ALA A 402 -62.34 -77.35 11.58
CA ALA A 402 -60.96 -77.67 11.24
C ALA A 402 -60.02 -76.62 11.84
N ILE A 403 -58.73 -76.92 11.89
CA ILE A 403 -57.67 -75.96 12.20
C ILE A 403 -56.85 -75.70 10.94
N LEU A 404 -56.67 -74.43 10.60
CA LEU A 404 -55.75 -73.96 9.58
C LEU A 404 -54.40 -73.63 10.22
N LEU A 405 -53.33 -74.25 9.74
CA LEU A 405 -51.95 -73.90 10.01
C LEU A 405 -51.41 -73.12 8.81
N ALA A 406 -50.97 -71.89 9.03
CA ALA A 406 -50.32 -71.07 8.02
C ALA A 406 -48.87 -70.78 8.42
N PHE A 407 -47.93 -71.14 7.55
CA PHE A 407 -46.49 -71.02 7.77
C PHE A 407 -45.95 -69.88 6.89
N HIS A 408 -45.44 -68.83 7.54
CA HIS A 408 -44.86 -67.66 6.88
C HIS A 408 -43.34 -67.66 7.02
N ASP A 409 -42.61 -67.62 5.91
CA ASP A 409 -41.15 -67.48 5.92
C ASP A 409 -40.73 -66.01 6.09
N HIS A 410 -40.05 -65.71 7.21
CA HIS A 410 -39.54 -64.38 7.53
C HIS A 410 -38.00 -64.31 7.52
N THR A 411 -37.32 -65.31 6.96
CA THR A 411 -35.85 -65.42 6.99
C THR A 411 -35.17 -64.18 6.38
N GLY A 412 -35.64 -63.71 5.21
CA GLY A 412 -35.09 -62.52 4.55
C GLY A 412 -35.30 -61.21 5.31
N ILE A 413 -36.47 -61.04 5.94
CA ILE A 413 -36.79 -59.85 6.75
C ILE A 413 -35.89 -59.80 7.99
N HIS A 414 -35.66 -60.95 8.63
CA HIS A 414 -34.78 -61.04 9.78
C HIS A 414 -33.30 -60.78 9.41
N GLY A 415 -32.86 -61.22 8.22
CA GLY A 415 -31.52 -60.91 7.70
C GLY A 415 -31.32 -59.40 7.48
N LEU A 416 -32.25 -58.76 6.76
CA LEU A 416 -32.22 -57.31 6.50
C LEU A 416 -32.22 -56.48 7.78
N ARG A 417 -32.95 -56.91 8.82
CA ARG A 417 -32.97 -56.20 10.10
C ARG A 417 -31.62 -56.20 10.81
N ARG A 418 -30.89 -57.33 10.78
CA ARG A 418 -29.53 -57.39 11.34
C ARG A 418 -28.53 -56.55 10.54
N GLU A 419 -28.63 -56.57 9.22
CA GLU A 419 -27.78 -55.73 8.37
C GLU A 419 -28.02 -54.24 8.64
N LEU A 420 -29.28 -53.85 8.85
CA LEU A 420 -29.65 -52.49 9.22
C LEU A 420 -29.07 -52.09 10.58
N GLU A 421 -29.21 -52.94 11.60
CA GLU A 421 -28.64 -52.71 12.94
C GLU A 421 -27.11 -52.53 12.87
N ALA A 422 -26.41 -53.40 12.14
CA ALA A 422 -24.96 -53.27 11.94
C ALA A 422 -24.58 -52.01 11.14
N ALA A 423 -25.36 -51.61 10.14
CA ALA A 423 -25.12 -50.38 9.38
C ALA A 423 -25.33 -49.13 10.24
N GLN A 424 -26.31 -49.15 11.16
CA GLN A 424 -26.57 -48.06 12.10
C GLN A 424 -25.41 -47.88 13.08
N GLU A 425 -24.90 -48.96 13.67
CA GLU A 425 -23.73 -48.92 14.57
C GLU A 425 -22.50 -48.34 13.86
N ASN A 426 -22.23 -48.77 12.62
CA ASN A 426 -21.12 -48.23 11.82
C ASN A 426 -21.28 -46.73 11.51
N LEU A 427 -22.52 -46.28 11.27
CA LEU A 427 -22.81 -44.88 11.00
C LEU A 427 -22.62 -44.02 12.25
N GLU A 428 -23.06 -44.50 13.42
CA GLU A 428 -22.85 -43.82 14.70
C GLU A 428 -21.35 -43.65 14.99
N GLN A 429 -20.55 -44.71 14.82
CA GLN A 429 -19.10 -44.63 14.96
C GLN A 429 -18.48 -43.60 14.00
N SER A 430 -18.89 -43.59 12.74
CA SER A 430 -18.38 -42.63 11.75
C SER A 430 -18.74 -41.18 12.07
N ILE A 431 -19.92 -40.95 12.68
CA ILE A 431 -20.34 -39.62 13.13
C ILE A 431 -19.47 -39.15 14.30
N GLU A 432 -19.20 -40.02 15.28
CA GLU A 432 -18.31 -39.68 16.41
C GLU A 432 -16.89 -39.35 15.92
N GLU A 433 -16.34 -40.13 14.98
CA GLU A 433 -15.03 -39.86 14.38
C GLU A 433 -15.01 -38.52 13.63
N LEU A 434 -16.07 -38.20 12.86
CA LEU A 434 -16.20 -36.92 12.18
C LEU A 434 -16.34 -35.75 13.15
N GLN A 435 -17.07 -35.92 14.26
CA GLN A 435 -17.19 -34.89 15.30
C GLN A 435 -15.84 -34.61 15.95
N SER A 436 -15.10 -35.65 16.34
CA SER A 436 -13.75 -35.50 16.90
C SER A 436 -12.80 -34.81 15.93
N ALA A 437 -12.83 -35.17 14.64
CA ALA A 437 -12.00 -34.53 13.63
C ALA A 437 -12.41 -33.06 13.38
N ASN A 438 -13.70 -32.75 13.50
CA ASN A 438 -14.18 -31.37 13.35
C ASN A 438 -13.79 -30.49 14.54
N GLU A 439 -13.84 -31.02 15.77
CA GLU A 439 -13.31 -30.34 16.96
C GLU A 439 -11.80 -30.08 16.83
N GLU A 440 -11.03 -31.06 16.34
CA GLU A 440 -9.60 -30.87 16.06
C GLU A 440 -9.36 -29.81 14.97
N LEU A 441 -10.18 -29.78 13.91
CA LEU A 441 -10.11 -28.72 12.89
C LEU A 441 -10.48 -27.34 13.44
N GLU A 442 -11.47 -27.24 14.32
CA GLU A 442 -11.83 -25.97 14.96
C GLU A 442 -10.67 -25.46 15.83
N THR A 443 -10.06 -26.33 16.65
CA THR A 443 -8.90 -25.94 17.48
C THR A 443 -7.70 -25.50 16.63
N THR A 444 -7.37 -26.23 15.56
CA THR A 444 -6.27 -25.82 14.65
C THR A 444 -6.58 -24.52 13.91
N ASN A 445 -7.84 -24.25 13.61
CA ASN A 445 -8.25 -22.98 12.99
C ASN A 445 -8.15 -21.81 13.98
N GLU A 446 -8.51 -22.02 15.25
CA GLU A 446 -8.29 -21.03 16.32
C GLU A 446 -6.79 -20.75 16.52
N GLU A 447 -5.95 -21.78 16.52
CA GLU A 447 -4.49 -21.61 16.59
C GLU A 447 -3.95 -20.84 15.37
N LEU A 448 -4.39 -21.19 14.15
CA LEU A 448 -4.01 -20.46 12.94
C LEU A 448 -4.44 -19.00 13.00
N GLN A 449 -5.66 -18.71 13.45
CA GLN A 449 -6.13 -17.34 13.61
C GLN A 449 -5.27 -16.58 14.62
N SER A 450 -4.95 -17.19 15.77
CA SER A 450 -4.05 -16.59 16.76
C SER A 450 -2.66 -16.30 16.17
N THR A 451 -2.10 -17.21 15.37
CA THR A 451 -0.80 -16.97 14.72
C THR A 451 -0.87 -15.89 13.65
N ASN A 452 -2.02 -15.73 12.99
CA ASN A 452 -2.22 -14.69 12.00
C ASN A 452 -2.35 -13.31 12.67
N GLU A 453 -3.08 -13.22 13.79
CA GLU A 453 -3.13 -12.02 14.63
C GLU A 453 -1.73 -11.66 15.15
N GLU A 454 -0.94 -12.65 15.60
CA GLU A 454 0.45 -12.42 16.01
C GLU A 454 1.31 -11.92 14.84
N LEU A 455 1.18 -12.51 13.64
CA LEU A 455 1.88 -12.03 12.44
C LEU A 455 1.48 -10.60 12.05
N GLU A 456 0.20 -10.25 12.10
CA GLU A 456 -0.25 -8.88 11.86
C GLU A 456 0.38 -7.91 12.86
N THR A 457 0.41 -8.26 14.16
CA THR A 457 1.08 -7.42 15.16
C THR A 457 2.58 -7.27 14.90
N THR A 458 3.28 -8.34 14.49
CA THR A 458 4.71 -8.23 14.13
C THR A 458 4.92 -7.38 12.88
N ASN A 459 3.96 -7.39 11.95
CA ASN A 459 4.03 -6.57 10.75
C ASN A 459 3.78 -5.10 11.08
N GLU A 460 2.85 -4.79 11.98
CA GLU A 460 2.65 -3.44 12.53
C GLU A 460 3.90 -2.94 13.28
N GLU A 461 4.52 -3.79 14.11
CA GLU A 461 5.79 -3.45 14.78
C GLU A 461 6.91 -3.22 13.76
N LEU A 462 7.03 -4.05 12.72
CA LEU A 462 8.00 -3.85 11.64
C LEU A 462 7.74 -2.54 10.88
N GLN A 463 6.49 -2.22 10.59
CA GLN A 463 6.14 -0.97 9.92
C GLN A 463 6.48 0.23 10.81
N SER A 464 6.15 0.16 12.11
CA SER A 464 6.54 1.18 13.09
C SER A 464 8.05 1.36 13.17
N THR A 465 8.83 0.27 13.20
CA THR A 465 10.31 0.38 13.23
C THR A 465 10.86 0.94 11.91
N ASN A 466 10.20 0.68 10.79
CA ASN A 466 10.58 1.25 9.51
C ASN A 466 10.28 2.76 9.45
N GLU A 467 9.13 3.20 9.97
CA GLU A 467 8.81 4.63 10.14
C GLU A 467 9.82 5.31 11.08
N GLU A 468 10.19 4.68 12.21
CA GLU A 468 11.26 5.18 13.09
C GLU A 468 12.61 5.27 12.35
N LEU A 469 12.98 4.26 11.56
CA LEU A 469 14.21 4.29 10.77
C LEU A 469 14.21 5.40 9.71
N GLU A 470 13.08 5.64 9.03
CA GLU A 470 12.95 6.75 8.09
C GLU A 470 13.12 8.09 8.80
N THR A 471 12.49 8.29 9.96
CA THR A 471 12.66 9.52 10.75
C THR A 471 14.11 9.73 11.20
N LEU A 472 14.79 8.67 11.66
CA LEU A 472 16.21 8.73 12.04
C LEU A 472 17.12 9.04 10.85
N ASN A 473 16.78 8.51 9.67
CA ASN A 473 17.54 8.80 8.45
C ASN A 473 17.35 10.26 8.01
N GLU A 474 16.14 10.80 8.15
CA GLU A 474 15.84 12.21 7.86
C GLU A 474 16.52 13.15 8.87
N GLU A 475 16.52 12.81 10.17
CA GLU A 475 17.30 13.53 11.18
C GLU A 475 18.81 13.48 10.89
N ALA A 476 19.35 12.30 10.53
CA ALA A 476 20.76 12.15 10.20
C ALA A 476 21.15 12.96 8.95
N ARG A 477 20.25 13.01 7.95
CA ARG A 477 20.45 13.82 6.74
C ARG A 477 20.42 15.31 7.06
N SER A 478 19.46 15.76 7.87
CA SER A 478 19.38 17.15 8.35
C SER A 478 20.63 17.53 9.13
N SER A 479 21.11 16.67 10.03
CA SER A 479 22.35 16.88 10.79
C SER A 479 23.58 16.99 9.89
N ASN A 480 23.67 16.16 8.84
CA ASN A 480 24.73 16.28 7.84
C ASN A 480 24.66 17.61 7.07
N GLU A 481 23.47 18.04 6.66
CA GLU A 481 23.28 19.33 5.96
C GLU A 481 23.68 20.52 6.85
N GLU A 482 23.31 20.50 8.13
CA GLU A 482 23.77 21.49 9.11
C GLU A 482 25.30 21.47 9.26
N MET A 483 25.89 20.28 9.35
CA MET A 483 27.34 20.11 9.52
C MET A 483 28.13 20.55 8.28
N GLU A 484 27.59 20.33 7.07
CA GLU A 484 28.15 20.89 5.83
C GLU A 484 28.08 22.41 5.82
N SER A 485 26.95 22.99 6.23
CA SER A 485 26.80 24.45 6.34
C SER A 485 27.81 25.04 7.33
N VAL A 486 27.97 24.44 8.51
CA VAL A 486 28.96 24.88 9.51
C VAL A 486 30.39 24.75 8.96
N ASN A 487 30.69 23.67 8.25
CA ASN A 487 32.00 23.50 7.62
C ASN A 487 32.30 24.57 6.58
N GLU A 488 31.32 24.94 5.74
CA GLU A 488 31.49 26.01 4.76
C GLU A 488 31.69 27.37 5.45
N GLU A 489 30.95 27.66 6.52
CA GLU A 489 31.14 28.86 7.31
C GLU A 489 32.55 28.93 7.94
N LEU A 490 33.01 27.82 8.54
CA LEU A 490 34.38 27.70 9.05
C LEU A 490 35.42 27.89 7.95
N ARG A 491 35.18 27.38 6.73
CA ARG A 491 36.08 27.56 5.59
C ARG A 491 36.18 29.04 5.20
N ILE A 492 35.04 29.73 5.12
CA ILE A 492 35.00 31.18 4.83
C ILE A 492 35.75 31.96 5.91
N GLN A 493 35.55 31.64 7.19
CA GLN A 493 36.27 32.29 8.28
C GLN A 493 37.78 32.04 8.20
N ALA A 494 38.21 30.81 7.85
CA ALA A 494 39.61 30.48 7.66
C ALA A 494 40.24 31.27 6.49
N GLU A 495 39.53 31.40 5.37
CA GLU A 495 39.95 32.22 4.23
C GLU A 495 40.06 33.70 4.59
N GLN A 496 39.08 34.25 5.32
CA GLN A 496 39.12 35.63 5.82
C GLN A 496 40.30 35.86 6.76
N ALA A 497 40.54 34.95 7.71
CA ALA A 497 41.68 35.02 8.61
C ALA A 497 43.03 34.97 7.86
N ALA A 498 43.15 34.12 6.84
CA ALA A 498 44.32 34.09 5.97
C ALA A 498 44.50 35.40 5.20
N GLY A 499 43.41 35.99 4.70
CA GLY A 499 43.39 37.31 4.06
C GLY A 499 43.89 38.43 4.99
N TYR A 500 43.38 38.49 6.23
CA TYR A 500 43.84 39.45 7.23
C TYR A 500 45.32 39.28 7.57
N ARG A 501 45.80 38.05 7.70
CA ARG A 501 47.22 37.76 7.95
C ARG A 501 48.11 38.27 6.82
N LEU A 502 47.76 37.98 5.56
CA LEU A 502 48.50 38.48 4.39
C LEU A 502 48.49 40.01 4.31
N HIS A 503 47.37 40.64 4.67
CA HIS A 503 47.27 42.10 4.74
C HIS A 503 48.20 42.69 5.80
N LEU A 504 48.21 42.15 7.02
CA LEU A 504 49.11 42.57 8.10
C LEU A 504 50.59 42.41 7.71
N GLU A 505 50.97 41.27 7.11
CA GLU A 505 52.33 41.06 6.61
C GLU A 505 52.71 42.09 5.54
N SER A 506 51.78 42.44 4.64
CA SER A 506 52.00 43.45 3.61
C SER A 506 52.21 44.85 4.20
N VAL A 507 51.41 45.23 5.20
CA VAL A 507 51.56 46.49 5.95
C VAL A 507 52.93 46.53 6.62
N LEU A 508 53.29 45.50 7.40
CA LEU A 508 54.58 45.42 8.09
C LEU A 508 55.78 45.42 7.13
N ARG A 509 55.62 44.85 5.92
CA ARG A 509 56.67 44.83 4.88
C ARG A 509 56.86 46.18 4.18
N SER A 510 55.83 47.02 4.13
CA SER A 510 55.90 48.36 3.54
C SER A 510 56.55 49.41 4.45
N MET A 511 56.62 49.15 5.75
CA MET A 511 57.22 50.06 6.72
C MET A 511 58.75 50.08 6.60
N ASN A 512 59.32 51.28 6.47
CA ASN A 512 60.78 51.48 6.45
C ASN A 512 61.37 51.56 7.88
N ALA A 513 60.88 50.70 8.78
CA ALA A 513 61.31 50.63 10.17
C ALA A 513 61.28 49.18 10.67
N GLY A 514 62.19 48.84 11.57
CA GLY A 514 62.21 47.56 12.26
C GLY A 514 61.10 47.52 13.28
N ILE A 515 60.24 46.52 13.21
CA ILE A 515 59.20 46.32 14.21
C ILE A 515 59.43 44.96 14.83
N VAL A 516 59.63 44.98 16.15
CA VAL A 516 59.84 43.79 16.97
C VAL A 516 58.80 43.80 18.08
N VAL A 517 58.02 42.74 18.18
CA VAL A 517 57.04 42.57 19.27
C VAL A 517 57.60 41.54 20.24
N LEU A 518 57.58 41.86 21.53
CA LEU A 518 58.05 41.02 22.61
C LEU A 518 56.89 40.62 23.53
N ASP A 519 56.93 39.42 24.08
CA ASP A 519 56.06 39.01 25.18
C ASP A 519 56.49 39.68 26.52
N PRO A 520 55.72 39.54 27.61
CA PRO A 520 56.09 40.11 28.91
C PRO A 520 57.38 39.54 29.53
N ARG A 521 57.97 38.49 28.93
CA ARG A 521 59.25 37.88 29.34
C ARG A 521 60.39 38.23 28.38
N HIS A 522 60.18 39.22 27.48
CA HIS A 522 61.11 39.68 26.45
C HIS A 522 61.45 38.61 25.39
N PHE A 523 60.57 37.65 25.16
CA PHE A 523 60.69 36.71 24.05
C PHE A 523 60.07 37.29 22.78
N ILE A 524 60.74 37.08 21.66
CA ILE A 524 60.35 37.70 20.39
C ILE A 524 59.15 36.97 19.79
N GLN A 525 58.08 37.73 19.59
CA GLN A 525 56.83 37.28 18.95
C GLN A 525 56.72 37.75 17.50
N SER A 526 57.42 38.81 17.12
CA SER A 526 57.42 39.33 15.75
C SER A 526 58.80 39.87 15.37
N TRP A 527 59.22 39.58 14.14
CA TRP A 527 60.49 40.02 13.58
C TRP A 527 60.26 40.39 12.11
N ASN A 528 60.05 41.68 11.82
CA ASN A 528 59.69 42.11 10.47
C ASN A 528 60.90 42.12 9.50
N ARG A 529 60.60 42.22 8.19
CA ARG A 529 61.61 42.16 7.12
C ARG A 529 62.71 43.23 7.22
N TRP A 530 62.39 44.40 7.78
CA TRP A 530 63.41 45.42 8.03
C TRP A 530 64.44 44.91 9.04
N SER A 531 63.99 44.30 10.14
CA SER A 531 64.88 43.72 11.16
C SER A 531 65.74 42.58 10.58
N GLU A 532 65.20 41.74 9.71
CA GLU A 532 65.99 40.73 8.99
C GLU A 532 67.08 41.37 8.12
N ASN A 533 66.74 42.40 7.37
CA ASN A 533 67.66 43.06 6.43
C ASN A 533 68.73 43.91 7.14
N SER A 534 68.39 44.51 8.28
CA SER A 534 69.28 45.38 9.04
C SER A 534 70.22 44.56 9.91
N TRP A 535 69.71 43.54 10.60
CA TRP A 535 70.47 42.77 11.58
C TRP A 535 71.01 41.43 11.06
N GLY A 536 70.48 40.90 9.96
CA GLY A 536 71.00 39.71 9.27
C GLY A 536 70.51 38.36 9.82
N LEU A 537 69.52 38.34 10.71
CA LEU A 537 68.90 37.13 11.25
C LEU A 537 67.48 36.95 10.69
N ARG A 538 67.10 35.73 10.30
CA ARG A 538 65.75 35.43 9.78
C ARG A 538 64.75 35.31 10.93
N ALA A 539 63.48 35.63 10.66
CA ALA A 539 62.41 35.53 11.66
C ALA A 539 62.35 34.13 12.31
N GLU A 540 62.45 33.06 11.52
CA GLU A 540 62.41 31.67 11.99
C GLU A 540 63.52 31.32 13.00
N GLU A 541 64.66 32.01 12.96
CA GLU A 541 65.80 31.78 13.85
C GLU A 541 65.66 32.52 15.18
N VAL A 542 64.83 33.55 15.21
CA VAL A 542 64.77 34.54 16.31
C VAL A 542 63.45 34.50 17.07
N LEU A 543 62.35 34.10 16.41
CA LEU A 543 61.05 33.92 17.06
C LEU A 543 61.14 32.94 18.24
N GLY A 544 60.58 33.32 19.38
CA GLY A 544 60.64 32.52 20.61
C GLY A 544 62.00 32.50 21.30
N THR A 545 62.97 33.31 20.85
CA THR A 545 64.23 33.55 21.57
C THR A 545 64.16 34.83 22.41
N SER A 546 65.06 34.97 23.39
CA SER A 546 65.10 36.13 24.28
C SER A 546 65.80 37.31 23.61
N PHE A 547 65.12 38.46 23.54
CA PHE A 547 65.64 39.69 22.94
C PHE A 547 66.91 40.18 23.63
N ASP A 548 67.00 40.03 24.95
CA ASP A 548 68.16 40.41 25.76
C ASP A 548 69.48 39.70 25.39
N ARG A 549 69.38 38.54 24.74
CA ARG A 549 70.52 37.66 24.40
C ARG A 549 70.89 37.71 22.92
N LEU A 550 70.22 38.53 22.13
CA LEU A 550 70.53 38.68 20.72
C LEU A 550 71.88 39.34 20.52
N ASP A 551 72.74 38.64 19.78
CA ASP A 551 74.01 39.16 19.30
C ASP A 551 73.81 39.81 17.93
N ILE A 552 73.17 40.98 17.95
CA ILE A 552 73.04 41.86 16.79
C ILE A 552 73.99 43.05 16.98
N GLY A 553 74.43 43.68 15.88
CA GLY A 553 75.40 44.79 15.93
C GLY A 553 74.96 46.05 16.70
N LEU A 554 73.82 46.02 17.38
CA LEU A 554 73.27 47.06 18.25
C LEU A 554 73.40 46.61 19.73
N PRO A 555 73.84 47.48 20.66
CA PRO A 555 73.99 47.11 22.07
C PRO A 555 72.63 47.01 22.80
N VAL A 556 71.86 45.95 22.50
CA VAL A 556 70.48 45.74 22.99
C VAL A 556 70.36 45.73 24.51
N GLN A 557 71.43 45.41 25.25
CA GLN A 557 71.43 45.42 26.70
C GLN A 557 71.18 46.84 27.27
N GLN A 558 71.53 47.90 26.53
CA GLN A 558 71.27 49.28 26.94
C GLN A 558 69.76 49.65 26.89
N LEU A 559 68.95 48.85 26.21
CA LEU A 559 67.50 49.06 26.11
C LEU A 559 66.74 48.46 27.30
N ARG A 560 67.38 47.59 28.11
CA ARG A 560 66.72 46.85 29.20
C ARG A 560 66.00 47.74 30.18
N ASP A 561 66.66 48.77 30.69
CA ASP A 561 66.06 49.67 31.69
C ASP A 561 64.86 50.43 31.10
N SER A 562 64.91 50.74 29.80
CA SER A 562 63.83 51.42 29.08
C SER A 562 62.65 50.49 28.82
N MET A 563 62.91 49.20 28.53
CA MET A 563 61.88 48.16 28.44
C MET A 563 61.17 47.93 29.79
N ILE A 564 61.93 47.85 30.89
CA ILE A 564 61.39 47.67 32.24
C ILE A 564 60.55 48.89 32.67
N ALA A 565 61.01 50.11 32.38
CA ALA A 565 60.29 51.34 32.68
C ALA A 565 58.91 51.40 31.99
N VAL A 566 58.85 51.00 30.71
CA VAL A 566 57.60 50.95 29.95
C VAL A 566 56.72 49.78 30.41
N GLN A 567 57.31 48.62 30.70
CA GLN A 567 56.55 47.45 31.13
C GLN A 567 55.89 47.64 32.51
N SER A 568 56.58 48.32 33.43
CA SER A 568 56.08 48.65 34.77
C SER A 568 55.04 49.78 34.77
N GLY A 569 54.77 50.41 33.62
CA GLY A 569 53.87 51.56 33.51
C GLY A 569 54.45 52.86 34.08
N SER A 570 55.76 52.89 34.38
CA SER A 570 56.44 54.10 34.88
C SER A 570 56.58 55.16 33.79
N GLU A 571 56.70 54.75 32.53
CA GLU A 571 56.68 55.60 31.35
C GLU A 571 55.74 54.99 30.29
N GLU A 572 54.91 55.80 29.62
CA GLU A 572 54.03 55.29 28.54
C GLU A 572 54.82 54.81 27.32
N GLN A 573 55.95 55.47 27.06
CA GLN A 573 56.87 55.15 25.97
C GLN A 573 58.26 55.69 26.28
N THR A 574 59.29 55.01 25.80
CA THR A 574 60.67 55.48 25.87
C THR A 574 61.28 55.59 24.49
N GLU A 575 62.16 56.57 24.30
CA GLU A 575 62.98 56.70 23.08
C GLU A 575 64.46 56.65 23.45
N ARG A 576 65.23 55.89 22.68
CA ARG A 576 66.69 55.79 22.81
C ARG A 576 67.32 55.87 21.43
N GLN A 577 68.46 56.55 21.33
CA GLN A 577 69.29 56.53 20.14
C GLN A 577 70.56 55.77 20.47
N LEU A 578 70.82 54.73 19.70
CA LEU A 578 71.99 53.87 19.86
C LEU A 578 72.74 53.78 18.54
N GLU A 579 74.07 53.86 18.63
CA GLU A 579 74.94 53.55 17.50
C GLU A 579 75.16 52.04 17.42
N GLY A 580 75.07 51.49 16.22
CA GLY A 580 75.29 50.07 15.97
C GLY A 580 75.88 49.82 14.60
N LEU A 581 76.06 48.53 14.28
CA LEU A 581 76.50 48.04 12.98
C LEU A 581 75.37 47.28 12.31
N ASP A 582 75.10 47.60 11.04
CA ASP A 582 74.21 46.79 10.20
C ASP A 582 74.90 45.48 9.77
N ARG A 583 74.14 44.57 9.15
CA ARG A 583 74.67 43.28 8.63
C ARG A 583 75.83 43.41 7.64
N ARG A 584 76.05 44.59 7.06
CA ARG A 584 77.13 44.89 6.10
C ARG A 584 78.32 45.56 6.78
N GLY A 585 78.29 45.73 8.11
CA GLY A 585 79.32 46.41 8.89
C GLY A 585 79.30 47.93 8.76
N ARG A 586 78.22 48.53 8.22
CA ARG A 586 78.05 49.99 8.18
C ARG A 586 77.60 50.49 9.54
N ARG A 587 78.17 51.60 10.00
CA ARG A 587 77.72 52.30 11.21
C ARG A 587 76.36 52.94 10.93
N ILE A 588 75.38 52.58 11.75
CA ILE A 588 74.04 53.16 11.71
C ILE A 588 73.70 53.77 13.06
N ILE A 589 73.01 54.89 13.05
CA ILE A 589 72.40 55.50 14.24
C ILE A 589 70.94 55.11 14.24
N CYS A 590 70.56 54.22 15.14
CA CYS A 590 69.19 53.74 15.28
C CYS A 590 68.46 54.50 16.37
N ARG A 591 67.36 55.17 16.00
CA ARG A 591 66.33 55.61 16.94
C ARG A 591 65.43 54.41 17.26
N ILE A 592 65.36 54.03 18.52
CA ILE A 592 64.51 52.96 19.03
C ILE A 592 63.43 53.56 19.92
N ARG A 593 62.17 53.34 19.54
CA ARG A 593 61.00 53.69 20.35
C ARG A 593 60.41 52.42 20.94
N ILE A 594 60.23 52.39 22.26
CA ILE A 594 59.68 51.25 22.99
C ILE A 594 58.33 51.67 23.55
N THR A 595 57.28 50.91 23.23
CA THR A 595 55.90 51.19 23.63
C THR A 595 55.27 49.92 24.23
N GLY A 596 54.42 50.07 25.24
CA GLY A 596 53.67 48.94 25.81
C GLY A 596 52.55 48.48 24.87
N LEU A 597 52.38 47.17 24.72
CA LEU A 597 51.25 46.57 24.03
C LEU A 597 50.16 46.27 25.07
N MET A 598 49.17 47.16 25.18
CA MET A 598 48.07 47.00 26.14
C MET A 598 46.87 46.29 25.48
N ASP A 599 46.17 45.45 26.23
CA ASP A 599 44.86 44.93 25.82
C ASP A 599 43.73 45.94 26.10
N GLU A 600 42.49 45.57 25.75
CA GLU A 600 41.30 46.38 26.00
C GLU A 600 41.02 46.64 27.50
N THR A 601 41.63 45.85 28.39
CA THR A 601 41.49 45.98 29.85
C THR A 601 42.60 46.85 30.47
N GLY A 602 43.55 47.33 29.66
CA GLY A 602 44.71 48.09 30.09
C GLY A 602 45.88 47.24 30.63
N ALA A 603 45.78 45.91 30.54
CA ALA A 603 46.83 44.99 30.95
C ALA A 603 47.91 44.88 29.87
N ASN A 604 49.17 45.05 30.28
CA ASN A 604 50.31 44.98 29.38
C ASN A 604 50.59 43.52 28.94
N HIS A 605 50.39 43.26 27.66
CA HIS A 605 50.60 41.98 26.98
C HIS A 605 51.97 41.84 26.31
N GLY A 606 52.80 42.88 26.34
CA GLY A 606 54.12 42.85 25.70
C GLY A 606 54.69 44.23 25.38
N LEU A 607 55.78 44.24 24.61
CA LEU A 607 56.43 45.48 24.18
C LEU A 607 56.53 45.53 22.67
N VAL A 608 56.32 46.70 22.08
CA VAL A 608 56.59 46.99 20.67
C VAL A 608 57.82 47.88 20.58
N LEU A 609 58.85 47.40 19.91
CA LEU A 609 60.08 48.13 19.62
C LEU A 609 60.09 48.52 18.16
N VAL A 610 60.17 49.83 17.90
CA VAL A 610 60.28 50.40 16.56
C VAL A 610 61.69 50.95 16.37
N PHE A 611 62.44 50.40 15.42
CA PHE A 611 63.80 50.77 15.05
C PHE A 611 63.77 51.59 13.77
N GLN A 612 64.36 52.79 13.80
CA GLN A 612 64.46 53.67 12.64
C GLN A 612 65.91 54.08 12.44
N ASP A 613 66.44 53.89 11.24
CA ASP A 613 67.76 54.40 10.85
C ASP A 613 67.66 55.90 10.57
N ILE A 614 68.37 56.71 11.36
CA ILE A 614 68.39 58.18 11.27
C ILE A 614 69.78 58.70 10.86
N THR A 615 70.62 57.84 10.30
CA THR A 615 72.02 58.17 9.97
C THR A 615 72.11 59.33 8.97
N ASP A 616 71.29 59.30 7.91
CA ASP A 616 71.29 60.35 6.87
C ASP A 616 70.71 61.68 7.38
N GLU A 617 69.64 61.63 8.19
CA GLU A 617 69.07 62.82 8.85
C GLU A 617 70.15 63.51 9.70
N ARG A 618 70.89 62.73 10.49
CA ARG A 618 71.94 63.26 11.37
C ARG A 618 73.09 63.89 10.60
N ASN A 619 73.54 63.25 9.52
CA ASN A 619 74.61 63.77 8.67
C ASN A 619 74.23 65.07 7.95
N SER A 620 72.97 65.20 7.51
CA SER A 620 72.46 66.40 6.82
C SER A 620 72.36 67.62 7.74
N GLU A 621 71.92 67.41 8.99
CA GLU A 621 71.89 68.46 10.01
C GLU A 621 73.29 69.03 10.31
N ASP A 622 74.30 68.15 10.39
CA ASP A 622 75.68 68.56 10.66
C ASP A 622 76.31 69.31 9.48
N TYR A 623 75.96 68.96 8.24
CA TYR A 623 76.41 69.65 7.02
C TYR A 623 75.81 71.07 6.89
N THR A 624 74.52 71.23 7.19
CA THR A 624 73.84 72.53 7.15
C THR A 624 74.47 73.52 8.16
N ARG A 625 74.84 73.02 9.35
CA ARG A 625 75.53 73.81 10.40
C ARG A 625 76.94 74.25 10.00
N TYR A 626 77.58 73.57 9.05
CA TYR A 626 78.88 73.94 8.51
C TYR A 626 78.78 75.09 7.49
N LEU A 627 77.84 75.02 6.54
CA LEU A 627 77.60 76.06 5.52
C LEU A 627 77.25 77.43 6.12
N GLY A 628 76.43 77.46 7.17
CA GLY A 628 76.07 78.71 7.86
C GLY A 628 77.26 79.48 8.46
N ARG A 629 78.33 78.78 8.86
CA ARG A 629 79.56 79.43 9.38
C ARG A 629 80.42 80.06 8.29
N VAL A 630 80.42 79.50 7.08
CA VAL A 630 81.26 79.98 5.97
C VAL A 630 80.69 81.27 5.35
N LEU A 631 79.38 81.36 5.17
CA LEU A 631 78.72 82.51 4.52
C LEU A 631 78.69 83.79 5.39
N GLY A 632 78.69 83.66 6.71
CA GLY A 632 78.66 84.80 7.64
C GLY A 632 79.88 85.73 7.59
N GLY A 633 81.04 85.25 7.12
CA GLY A 633 82.32 85.98 7.13
C GLY A 633 82.65 86.83 5.89
N ALA A 634 81.81 86.84 4.85
CA ALA A 634 82.10 87.53 3.59
C ALA A 634 81.94 89.07 3.70
N ALA A 635 82.88 89.84 3.12
CA ALA A 635 82.88 91.31 3.17
C ALA A 635 81.82 91.98 2.26
N ASN A 636 81.43 91.31 1.18
CA ASN A 636 80.37 91.77 0.28
C ASN A 636 78.99 91.53 0.92
N GLN A 637 78.02 92.38 0.61
CA GLN A 637 76.64 92.17 1.06
C GLN A 637 76.00 91.11 0.15
N ILE A 638 75.55 89.99 0.75
CA ILE A 638 74.94 88.88 0.02
C ILE A 638 73.54 88.62 0.58
N TYR A 639 72.56 88.64 -0.31
CA TYR A 639 71.16 88.40 -0.01
C TYR A 639 70.69 87.13 -0.71
N PHE A 640 70.03 86.26 0.04
CA PHE A 640 69.29 85.12 -0.48
C PHE A 640 67.81 85.50 -0.43
N LEU A 641 67.14 85.41 -1.57
CA LEU A 641 65.80 85.90 -1.81
C LEU A 641 64.92 84.77 -2.35
N ASP A 642 63.64 84.79 -1.97
CA ASP A 642 62.63 83.94 -2.61
C ASP A 642 62.34 84.51 -4.02
N PRO A 643 62.52 83.72 -5.09
CA PRO A 643 62.36 84.21 -6.46
C PRO A 643 60.93 84.66 -6.78
N LYS A 644 59.92 84.21 -6.03
CA LYS A 644 58.51 84.52 -6.31
C LYS A 644 58.06 85.85 -5.72
N ASN A 645 58.51 86.16 -4.50
CA ASN A 645 58.05 87.33 -3.75
C ASN A 645 59.18 88.30 -3.37
N LEU A 646 60.42 87.98 -3.74
CA LEU A 646 61.64 88.76 -3.51
C LEU A 646 61.89 89.09 -2.03
N ARG A 647 61.34 88.29 -1.11
CA ARG A 647 61.59 88.44 0.33
C ARG A 647 62.95 87.86 0.71
N PHE A 648 63.57 88.47 1.71
CA PHE A 648 64.82 87.99 2.27
C PHE A 648 64.64 86.67 3.02
N LEU A 649 65.23 85.61 2.47
CA LEU A 649 65.34 84.30 3.11
C LEU A 649 66.54 84.27 4.06
N LEU A 650 67.67 84.82 3.63
CA LEU A 650 68.88 84.90 4.43
C LEU A 650 69.72 86.11 4.00
N VAL A 651 70.33 86.79 4.97
CA VAL A 651 71.18 87.96 4.74
C VAL A 651 72.44 87.81 5.58
N ASN A 652 73.61 87.92 4.97
CA ASN A 652 74.88 87.76 5.69
C ASN A 652 75.15 88.92 6.68
N ASP A 653 76.03 88.71 7.66
CA ASP A 653 76.26 89.67 8.75
C ASP A 653 76.74 91.05 8.25
N SER A 654 77.56 91.08 7.20
CA SER A 654 78.04 92.31 6.55
C SER A 654 76.89 93.13 5.95
N ALA A 655 75.90 92.47 5.36
CA ALA A 655 74.72 93.10 4.83
C ALA A 655 73.81 93.69 5.91
N GLN A 656 73.56 92.98 7.02
CA GLN A 656 72.74 93.50 8.12
C GLN A 656 73.36 94.78 8.71
N LYS A 657 74.68 94.78 8.91
CA LYS A 657 75.41 95.95 9.41
C LYS A 657 75.35 97.15 8.48
N LYS A 658 75.53 96.95 7.17
CA LYS A 658 75.49 98.06 6.20
C LYS A 658 74.06 98.56 5.97
N LEU A 659 73.07 97.66 5.86
CA LEU A 659 71.65 97.99 5.72
C LEU A 659 71.06 98.73 6.93
N GLY A 660 71.59 98.46 8.12
CA GLY A 660 71.12 99.06 9.37
C GLY A 660 69.82 98.43 9.91
N PHE A 661 69.39 97.30 9.34
CA PHE A 661 68.23 96.51 9.78
C PHE A 661 68.68 95.17 10.39
N ASN A 662 67.98 94.71 11.43
CA ASN A 662 68.24 93.38 11.99
C ASN A 662 67.60 92.26 11.15
N ALA A 663 68.04 91.02 11.35
CA ALA A 663 67.54 89.85 10.62
C ALA A 663 66.01 89.69 10.63
N HIS A 664 65.34 90.05 11.74
CA HIS A 664 63.89 89.91 11.88
C HIS A 664 63.11 90.99 11.13
N GLN A 665 63.67 92.19 11.01
CA GLN A 665 63.13 93.25 10.17
C GLN A 665 63.27 92.87 8.70
N LEU A 666 64.46 92.41 8.29
CA LEU A 666 64.75 92.05 6.90
C LEU A 666 63.89 90.88 6.39
N SER A 667 63.63 89.85 7.21
CA SER A 667 62.78 88.71 6.78
C SER A 667 61.32 89.07 6.48
N ARG A 668 60.87 90.24 6.91
CA ARG A 668 59.52 90.78 6.63
C ARG A 668 59.49 91.76 5.48
N MET A 669 60.65 92.15 4.96
CA MET A 669 60.80 93.07 3.83
C MET A 669 61.04 92.28 2.54
N ALA A 670 60.72 92.89 1.41
CA ALA A 670 61.12 92.44 0.09
C ALA A 670 62.19 93.37 -0.48
N LEU A 671 63.00 92.87 -1.41
CA LEU A 671 64.05 93.67 -2.05
C LEU A 671 63.53 95.02 -2.61
N PRO A 672 62.35 95.11 -3.26
CA PRO A 672 61.78 96.39 -3.70
C PRO A 672 61.60 97.43 -2.60
N ASP A 673 61.34 97.02 -1.35
CA ASP A 673 61.16 97.96 -0.23
C ASP A 673 62.43 98.78 0.06
N LEU A 674 63.59 98.26 -0.36
CA LEU A 674 64.89 98.89 -0.23
C LEU A 674 65.32 99.63 -1.50
N LEU A 675 64.59 99.55 -2.62
CA LEU A 675 64.92 100.20 -3.89
C LEU A 675 63.98 101.38 -4.15
N PRO A 676 64.33 102.63 -3.78
CA PRO A 676 63.44 103.78 -3.95
C PRO A 676 63.07 104.09 -5.40
N ASP A 677 63.91 103.69 -6.36
CA ASP A 677 63.77 104.07 -7.77
C ASP A 677 63.03 103.03 -8.62
N ILE A 678 62.71 101.85 -8.07
CA ILE A 678 62.14 100.72 -8.81
C ILE A 678 60.95 100.13 -8.05
N SER A 679 59.78 100.07 -8.68
CA SER A 679 58.60 99.43 -8.09
C SER A 679 58.71 97.91 -8.08
N ALA A 680 57.92 97.22 -7.25
CA ALA A 680 57.94 95.75 -7.20
C ALA A 680 57.58 95.09 -8.54
N ASP A 681 56.57 95.62 -9.24
CA ASP A 681 56.13 95.10 -10.54
C ASP A 681 57.19 95.32 -11.63
N ASP A 682 57.85 96.49 -11.62
CA ASP A 682 58.96 96.78 -12.53
C ASP A 682 60.16 95.87 -12.27
N LEU A 683 60.49 95.61 -11.00
CA LEU A 683 61.59 94.71 -10.63
C LEU A 683 61.32 93.27 -11.07
N HIS A 684 60.08 92.79 -10.95
CA HIS A 684 59.69 91.48 -11.46
C HIS A 684 59.84 91.38 -12.98
N ALA A 685 59.46 92.43 -13.72
CA ALA A 685 59.64 92.48 -15.18
C ALA A 685 61.14 92.48 -15.56
N ILE A 686 61.97 93.23 -14.83
CA ILE A 686 63.44 93.27 -15.01
C ILE A 686 64.06 91.90 -14.72
N LEU A 687 63.58 91.18 -13.72
CA LEU A 687 64.09 89.85 -13.34
C LEU A 687 63.55 88.71 -14.20
N ALA A 688 62.49 88.92 -14.99
CA ALA A 688 61.86 87.86 -15.78
C ALA A 688 62.84 87.08 -16.70
N PRO A 689 63.80 87.72 -17.41
CA PRO A 689 64.78 86.99 -18.22
C PRO A 689 65.77 86.16 -17.38
N LEU A 690 66.12 86.62 -16.16
CA LEU A 690 66.98 85.87 -15.23
C LEU A 690 66.23 84.67 -14.64
N LEU A 691 64.97 84.86 -14.22
CA LEU A 691 64.12 83.80 -13.66
C LEU A 691 63.68 82.78 -14.72
N GLY A 692 63.57 83.21 -15.99
CA GLY A 692 63.34 82.34 -17.15
C GLY A 692 64.58 81.56 -17.61
N GLY A 693 65.76 81.84 -17.04
CA GLY A 693 67.02 81.19 -17.39
C GLY A 693 67.66 81.69 -18.69
N GLU A 694 67.16 82.80 -19.25
CA GLU A 694 67.68 83.40 -20.49
C GLU A 694 69.01 84.12 -20.26
N LEU A 695 69.24 84.63 -19.04
CA LEU A 695 70.49 85.26 -18.61
C LEU A 695 71.06 84.54 -17.38
N PRO A 696 72.38 84.30 -17.31
CA PRO A 696 73.00 83.65 -16.15
C PRO A 696 73.18 84.60 -14.95
N GLU A 697 73.29 85.91 -15.21
CA GLU A 697 73.42 86.95 -14.20
C GLU A 697 72.80 88.24 -14.72
N LEU A 698 72.14 88.99 -13.83
CA LEU A 698 71.57 90.30 -14.13
C LEU A 698 72.26 91.39 -13.31
N PRO A 699 73.04 92.29 -13.96
CA PRO A 699 73.50 93.52 -13.32
C PRO A 699 72.38 94.57 -13.30
N LEU A 700 72.12 95.15 -12.13
CA LEU A 700 71.12 96.19 -11.93
C LEU A 700 71.72 97.36 -11.15
N GLN A 701 71.77 98.53 -11.78
CA GLN A 701 72.22 99.77 -11.15
C GLN A 701 71.01 100.55 -10.64
N THR A 702 71.02 100.86 -9.35
CA THR A 702 69.90 101.55 -8.67
C THR A 702 70.42 102.21 -7.40
N ALA A 703 69.66 103.15 -6.82
CA ALA A 703 69.89 103.52 -5.43
C ALA A 703 69.27 102.46 -4.50
N MET A 704 69.86 102.28 -3.33
CA MET A 704 69.34 101.43 -2.26
C MET A 704 69.20 102.24 -0.97
N ARG A 705 68.11 102.03 -0.24
CA ARG A 705 67.78 102.74 1.00
C ARG A 705 68.32 101.98 2.21
N PHE A 706 68.85 102.74 3.17
CA PHE A 706 69.44 102.26 4.41
C PHE A 706 68.66 102.80 5.63
N GLY A 707 68.77 102.13 6.78
CA GLY A 707 67.92 102.36 7.97
C GLY A 707 67.85 103.81 8.52
N GLU A 708 68.84 104.67 8.25
CA GLU A 708 68.84 106.09 8.66
C GLU A 708 68.18 107.05 7.65
N GLY A 709 67.51 106.54 6.61
CA GLY A 709 66.74 107.35 5.65
C GLY A 709 67.53 107.91 4.47
N GLY A 710 68.82 107.59 4.36
CA GLY A 710 69.66 107.89 3.19
C GLY A 710 69.56 106.82 2.08
N SER A 711 69.86 107.22 0.85
CA SER A 711 69.99 106.32 -0.31
C SER A 711 71.40 106.39 -0.90
N LEU A 712 72.02 105.24 -1.15
CA LEU A 712 73.33 105.16 -1.82
C LEU A 712 73.20 104.48 -3.20
N PRO A 713 73.97 104.93 -4.21
CA PRO A 713 74.02 104.24 -5.50
C PRO A 713 74.75 102.90 -5.35
N VAL A 714 74.10 101.81 -5.78
CA VAL A 714 74.64 100.44 -5.72
C VAL A 714 74.55 99.73 -7.07
N ASP A 715 75.45 98.77 -7.28
CA ASP A 715 75.37 97.78 -8.35
C ASP A 715 74.96 96.43 -7.74
N LEU A 716 73.77 95.95 -8.09
CA LEU A 716 73.26 94.64 -7.69
C LEU A 716 73.58 93.62 -8.78
N ARG A 717 74.25 92.53 -8.41
CA ARG A 717 74.43 91.36 -9.27
C ARG A 717 73.50 90.25 -8.80
N LEU A 718 72.48 89.95 -9.58
CA LEU A 718 71.51 88.91 -9.26
C LEU A 718 71.77 87.65 -10.08
N GLN A 719 71.77 86.49 -9.42
CA GLN A 719 71.89 85.17 -10.03
C GLN A 719 70.78 84.26 -9.51
N TYR A 720 70.16 83.52 -10.42
CA TYR A 720 69.06 82.61 -10.10
C TYR A 720 69.51 81.16 -10.16
N PHE A 721 69.32 80.43 -9.06
CA PHE A 721 69.67 79.01 -8.93
C PHE A 721 68.38 78.20 -8.98
N SER A 722 67.98 77.82 -10.19
CA SER A 722 66.74 77.09 -10.46
C SER A 722 66.80 75.60 -10.11
N GLU A 723 68.00 75.02 -9.98
CA GLU A 723 68.20 73.60 -9.69
C GLU A 723 68.10 73.26 -8.19
N GLU A 724 68.14 74.27 -7.31
CA GLU A 724 67.99 74.08 -5.87
C GLU A 724 66.50 73.95 -5.48
N THR A 725 66.21 73.20 -4.42
CA THR A 725 64.83 72.99 -3.94
C THR A 725 64.68 73.44 -2.48
N PRO A 726 63.97 74.56 -2.20
CA PRO A 726 63.31 75.46 -3.14
C PRO A 726 64.30 76.30 -3.97
N PRO A 727 63.92 76.80 -5.16
CA PRO A 727 64.81 77.61 -6.00
C PRO A 727 65.11 78.95 -5.31
N ILE A 728 66.33 79.44 -5.48
CA ILE A 728 66.84 80.59 -4.72
C ILE A 728 67.39 81.65 -5.67
N LEU A 729 67.07 82.92 -5.37
CA LEU A 729 67.66 84.08 -6.03
C LEU A 729 68.73 84.69 -5.11
N VAL A 730 69.97 84.79 -5.59
CA VAL A 730 71.08 85.38 -4.83
C VAL A 730 71.42 86.75 -5.40
N ALA A 731 71.47 87.77 -4.55
CA ALA A 731 71.90 89.11 -4.92
C ALA A 731 73.17 89.50 -4.17
N MET A 732 74.19 89.95 -4.90
CA MET A 732 75.40 90.55 -4.34
C MET A 732 75.39 92.06 -4.59
N VAL A 733 75.66 92.86 -3.56
CA VAL A 733 75.59 94.32 -3.63
C VAL A 733 76.96 94.95 -3.51
N TYR A 734 77.27 95.82 -4.48
CA TYR A 734 78.50 96.61 -4.53
C TYR A 734 78.17 98.09 -4.41
N ASP A 735 78.84 98.78 -3.48
CA ASP A 735 78.69 100.22 -3.29
C ASP A 735 79.43 100.98 -4.40
N ARG A 736 78.76 101.94 -5.06
CA ARG A 736 79.35 102.72 -6.16
C ARG A 736 79.71 104.15 -5.80
N SER A 737 79.47 104.57 -4.56
CA SER A 737 79.63 105.95 -4.09
C SER A 737 81.05 106.51 -4.33
N GLU A 738 82.10 105.70 -4.20
CA GLU A 738 83.48 106.13 -4.44
C GLU A 738 83.86 106.25 -5.92
N ARG A 739 83.21 105.49 -6.82
CA ARG A 739 83.52 105.51 -8.26
C ARG A 739 82.92 106.72 -8.98
N GLU A 740 81.77 107.22 -8.53
CA GLU A 740 81.11 108.38 -9.13
C GLU A 740 81.78 109.71 -8.75
N LEU A 741 82.35 109.79 -7.54
CA LEU A 741 83.20 110.91 -7.12
C LEU A 741 84.45 111.08 -7.99
N SER A 742 85.00 109.99 -8.56
CA SER A 742 86.18 110.05 -9.42
C SER A 742 85.85 110.43 -10.88
N ALA A 743 84.62 110.18 -11.34
CA ALA A 743 84.18 110.49 -12.71
C ALA A 743 83.62 111.92 -12.89
N ALA A 744 83.32 112.63 -11.79
CA ALA A 744 82.86 114.02 -11.82
C ALA A 744 83.99 115.07 -11.68
N LEU A 745 85.25 114.62 -11.54
CA LEU A 745 86.46 115.45 -11.42
C LEU A 745 87.34 115.45 -12.69
N GLU A 746 86.92 114.76 -13.75
CA GLU A 746 87.48 114.81 -15.13
C GLU A 746 86.49 115.51 -16.07
#